data_AF-A0A0J7Y4H3-F1
#
_entry.id   AF-A0A0J7Y4H3-F1
#
_cell.length_a   1.000
_cell.length_b   1.000
_cell.length_c   1.000
_cell.angle_alpha   90.00
_cell.angle_beta   90.00
_cell.angle_gamma   90.00
#
_symmetry.space_group_name_H-M   'P 1'
#
loop_
_entity.id
_entity.type
_entity.pdbx_description
1 polymer ?
#
loop_
_entity_poly.entity_id
_entity_poly.type
_entity_poly.pdbx_seq_one_letter_code
_entity_poly.pdbx_strand_id
1 'polypeptide(L)'
;MSDTARLVGYLAPSAEQEGFVLPVFRTDGANGLCIQQIGHDGIIIGFEQIFPEALCDAPSGTSVMVATGEPSLWGFTDRSGAAIFEQRQGLERRLRKELSEERDPFLQLQIARFCGAEAELAGAWSAAFSRLERHSPKSALAWRDMVVLPAAIRSAVAQVASDHGLGDDERDWDEAIETLTRNDRLHLVLAPDLYRLFKDVPSAREQLEDQTKLVRRAFDLRTDRLLIRQLISPYRQEALSSAAGRSRFSLLSLGRMAENVTSNLFPRIVNDRTFLGRKPPGRQSPPDVVMVVQNHEIAHVTQLPCDLGSLDFGKPDELFIMFEMGIDHLRYVELACTLATQYRGRGMRVTAIIPHLPDHLFEPAEHSADIPTQLSEAFSAIWFLSDRSADVRQTLPYGPGRSPLAASRHLEFLLGHRSEWKEEIARPYGVDVIVAGSAAGARRISVLLEHAFLRLLHAEFALEDAYELVVATGVAPERHKQEIEAFAEHLFPQASLMLAPVMRVSGGHGEVVLAAKVPSMRAVSDRHFEEVCARQLIRANWEILESLDDGPGFVMVEGEERYEVECRLSSRSYDANRDNGDTRGWGGDNIIVVGEPVRQRAFLRHVLNGRTMIHYSRIPALRSIIRRRYDYALTALRRGQIDIEQDVIPACLNWLAVQQQVHALLPGKARISLTTHEAAAEYRIGTDFLSLDLPMLVSPRSTRRQSIPGQPIGGQADAPRSLEPRAVRAPKTVTVTARIVLLRSGWEITDLVSA
;
A
#
# COMPACT_ATOMS: atom_id res chain seq x y z
N MET A 1 33.47 20.28 -27.45
CA MET A 1 33.95 18.99 -27.98
C MET A 1 32.73 18.08 -28.00
N SER A 2 32.44 17.40 -29.11
CA SER A 2 31.38 16.40 -29.14
C SER A 2 31.89 15.14 -28.44
N ASP A 3 31.15 14.65 -27.45
CA ASP A 3 31.54 13.44 -26.71
C ASP A 3 31.45 12.23 -27.65
N THR A 4 32.60 11.61 -27.94
CA THR A 4 32.72 10.38 -28.73
C THR A 4 32.67 9.16 -27.82
N ALA A 5 31.95 8.13 -28.25
CA ALA A 5 31.82 6.87 -27.52
C ALA A 5 31.97 5.66 -28.44
N ARG A 6 32.74 4.67 -27.99
CA ARG A 6 32.98 3.41 -28.71
C ARG A 6 32.06 2.31 -28.20
N LEU A 7 31.42 1.57 -29.11
CA LEU A 7 30.65 0.37 -28.75
C LEU A 7 31.61 -0.69 -28.17
N VAL A 8 31.33 -1.14 -26.95
CA VAL A 8 32.14 -2.16 -26.25
C VAL A 8 31.38 -3.46 -26.00
N GLY A 9 30.05 -3.42 -26.00
CA GLY A 9 29.21 -4.58 -25.74
C GLY A 9 27.73 -4.26 -25.83
N TYR A 10 26.90 -5.14 -25.27
CA TYR A 10 25.46 -4.94 -25.19
C TYR A 10 24.84 -5.65 -23.99
N LEU A 11 23.65 -5.22 -23.59
CA LEU A 11 22.81 -5.91 -22.62
C LEU A 11 21.66 -6.61 -23.34
N ALA A 12 21.53 -7.91 -23.12
CA ALA A 12 20.40 -8.70 -23.61
C ALA A 12 19.36 -8.85 -22.48
N PRO A 13 18.09 -8.45 -22.68
CA PRO A 13 17.04 -8.63 -21.68
C PRO A 13 16.77 -10.09 -21.33
N SER A 14 17.06 -11.02 -22.25
CA SER A 14 17.00 -12.46 -22.05
C SER A 14 18.20 -13.12 -22.73
N ALA A 15 18.81 -14.11 -22.06
CA ALA A 15 20.05 -14.73 -22.50
C ALA A 15 19.92 -15.64 -23.74
N GLU A 16 18.69 -16.04 -24.09
CA GLU A 16 18.43 -17.11 -25.08
C GLU A 16 17.48 -16.71 -26.22
N GLN A 17 17.16 -15.42 -26.39
CA GLN A 17 16.12 -15.03 -27.35
C GLN A 17 16.59 -13.99 -28.36
N GLU A 18 16.11 -14.19 -29.58
CA GLU A 18 16.07 -13.19 -30.64
C GLU A 18 15.35 -11.93 -30.14
N GLY A 19 15.88 -10.74 -30.41
CA GLY A 19 15.27 -9.50 -29.95
C GLY A 19 16.16 -8.27 -29.93
N PHE A 20 15.57 -7.16 -29.52
CA PHE A 20 16.32 -5.91 -29.35
C PHE A 20 17.26 -6.00 -28.14
N VAL A 21 18.49 -5.53 -28.33
CA VAL A 21 19.51 -5.44 -27.28
C VAL A 21 19.90 -3.98 -27.05
N LEU A 22 20.39 -3.68 -25.85
CA LEU A 22 20.82 -2.33 -25.50
C LEU A 22 22.32 -2.16 -25.79
N PRO A 23 22.73 -1.35 -26.79
CA PRO A 23 24.14 -1.12 -27.08
C PRO A 23 24.82 -0.37 -25.93
N VAL A 24 26.00 -0.85 -25.51
CA VAL A 24 26.78 -0.28 -24.41
C VAL A 24 28.09 0.29 -24.94
N PHE A 25 28.38 1.51 -24.56
CA PHE A 25 29.51 2.29 -25.04
C PHE A 25 30.50 2.60 -23.92
N ARG A 26 31.68 3.05 -24.32
CA ARG A 26 32.69 3.67 -23.46
C ARG A 26 33.11 4.98 -24.10
N THR A 27 32.99 6.09 -23.38
CA THR A 27 33.42 7.41 -23.84
C THR A 27 34.93 7.57 -23.75
N ASP A 28 35.50 8.35 -24.66
CA ASP A 28 36.94 8.63 -24.64
C ASP A 28 37.32 9.38 -23.35
N GLY A 29 38.27 8.82 -22.59
CA GLY A 29 38.75 9.41 -21.33
C GLY A 29 37.96 9.01 -20.07
N ALA A 30 36.88 8.22 -20.18
CA ALA A 30 36.17 7.66 -19.04
C ALA A 30 36.24 6.13 -19.02
N ASN A 31 36.47 5.55 -17.84
CA ASN A 31 36.40 4.09 -17.66
C ASN A 31 34.96 3.58 -17.45
N GLY A 32 33.98 4.48 -17.38
CA GLY A 32 32.58 4.14 -17.20
C GLY A 32 31.96 3.53 -18.46
N LEU A 33 31.05 2.58 -18.27
CA LEU A 33 30.14 2.13 -19.32
C LEU A 33 28.96 3.09 -19.41
N CYS A 34 28.51 3.38 -20.61
CA CYS A 34 27.37 4.26 -20.84
C CYS A 34 26.43 3.73 -21.91
N ILE A 35 25.21 4.26 -21.92
CA ILE A 35 24.22 4.07 -22.98
C ILE A 35 23.94 5.43 -23.63
N GLN A 36 23.50 5.41 -24.88
CA GLN A 36 23.11 6.62 -25.59
C GLN A 36 21.79 7.19 -25.03
N GLN A 37 21.73 8.51 -24.86
CA GLN A 37 20.47 9.25 -24.70
C GLN A 37 20.03 9.70 -26.09
N ILE A 38 18.82 9.30 -26.50
CA ILE A 38 18.31 9.53 -27.86
C ILE A 38 17.22 10.61 -27.80
N GLY A 39 17.35 11.63 -28.65
CA GLY A 39 16.33 12.65 -28.87
C GLY A 39 15.11 12.12 -29.63
N HIS A 40 14.06 12.94 -29.70
CA HIS A 40 12.82 12.58 -30.41
C HIS A 40 13.01 12.37 -31.92
N ASP A 41 14.05 12.96 -32.50
CA ASP A 41 14.47 12.85 -33.89
C ASP A 41 15.38 11.63 -34.16
N GLY A 42 15.69 10.84 -33.14
CA GLY A 42 16.59 9.70 -33.25
C GLY A 42 18.08 10.06 -33.22
N ILE A 43 18.43 11.30 -32.91
CA ILE A 43 19.82 11.77 -32.77
C ILE A 43 20.31 11.56 -31.33
N ILE A 44 21.60 11.26 -31.16
CA ILE A 44 22.22 11.11 -29.85
C ILE A 44 22.38 12.51 -29.23
N ILE A 45 21.71 12.74 -28.10
CA ILE A 45 21.78 14.00 -27.34
C ILE A 45 22.77 13.94 -26.17
N GLY A 46 23.25 12.75 -25.82
CA GLY A 46 24.19 12.54 -24.71
C GLY A 46 24.47 11.06 -24.45
N PHE A 47 25.24 10.80 -23.40
CA PHE A 47 25.51 9.46 -22.89
C PHE A 47 25.26 9.39 -21.39
N GLU A 48 24.57 8.35 -20.94
CA GLU A 48 24.24 8.13 -19.54
C GLU A 48 25.04 6.95 -18.99
N GLN A 49 25.74 7.15 -17.88
CA GLN A 49 26.55 6.12 -17.26
C GLN A 49 25.67 5.03 -16.63
N ILE A 50 26.05 3.77 -16.84
CA ILE A 50 25.39 2.59 -16.30
C ILE A 50 26.39 1.64 -15.62
N PHE A 51 25.88 0.75 -14.76
CA PHE A 51 26.68 -0.23 -14.02
C PHE A 51 26.04 -1.63 -14.16
N PRO A 52 26.12 -2.26 -15.34
CA PRO A 52 25.49 -3.55 -15.56
C PRO A 52 26.18 -4.67 -14.78
N GLU A 53 25.40 -5.63 -14.28
CA GLU A 53 25.93 -6.83 -13.62
C GLU A 53 26.58 -7.80 -14.62
N ALA A 54 26.06 -7.85 -15.85
CA ALA A 54 26.57 -8.68 -16.94
C ALA A 54 26.58 -7.88 -18.25
N LEU A 55 27.67 -8.00 -19.02
CA LEU A 55 27.84 -7.36 -20.32
C LEU A 55 28.20 -8.44 -21.35
N CYS A 56 27.46 -8.50 -22.45
CA CYS A 56 27.82 -9.33 -23.60
C CYS A 56 28.83 -8.57 -24.47
N ASP A 57 29.87 -9.27 -24.93
CA ASP A 57 30.88 -8.68 -25.80
C ASP A 57 30.29 -8.31 -27.17
N ALA A 58 30.74 -7.18 -27.72
CA ALA A 58 30.39 -6.84 -29.09
C ALA A 58 30.98 -7.88 -30.06
N PRO A 59 30.31 -8.21 -31.18
CA PRO A 59 30.81 -9.18 -32.16
C PRO A 59 32.21 -8.81 -32.63
N SER A 60 33.09 -9.82 -32.70
CA SER A 60 34.49 -9.63 -33.12
C SER A 60 34.56 -8.89 -34.47
N GLY A 61 35.31 -7.79 -34.51
CA GLY A 61 35.45 -6.92 -35.69
C GLY A 61 34.49 -5.73 -35.73
N THR A 62 33.52 -5.64 -34.81
CA THR A 62 32.65 -4.46 -34.68
C THR A 62 33.42 -3.35 -33.97
N SER A 63 33.84 -2.32 -34.72
CA SER A 63 34.45 -1.11 -34.18
C SER A 63 33.62 0.11 -34.56
N VAL A 64 32.46 0.24 -33.92
CA VAL A 64 31.56 1.40 -34.13
C VAL A 64 31.88 2.47 -33.10
N MET A 65 32.08 3.70 -33.58
CA MET A 65 32.13 4.91 -32.77
C MET A 65 30.94 5.79 -33.13
N VAL A 66 30.36 6.43 -32.12
CA VAL A 66 29.26 7.38 -32.26
C VAL A 66 29.55 8.65 -31.46
N ALA A 67 29.00 9.78 -31.87
CA ALA A 67 29.12 11.05 -31.15
C ALA A 67 27.76 11.71 -30.88
N THR A 68 27.70 12.59 -29.89
CA THR A 68 26.56 13.50 -29.73
C THR A 68 26.34 14.31 -31.01
N GLY A 69 25.10 14.35 -31.49
CA GLY A 69 24.70 14.95 -32.77
C GLY A 69 24.63 13.96 -33.94
N GLU A 70 25.04 12.70 -33.75
CA GLU A 70 24.92 11.66 -34.78
C GLU A 70 23.65 10.81 -34.62
N PRO A 71 23.20 10.11 -35.68
CA PRO A 71 22.12 9.14 -35.58
C PRO A 71 22.42 8.02 -34.57
N SER A 72 21.43 7.70 -33.75
CA SER A 72 21.49 6.62 -32.76
C SER A 72 21.80 5.25 -33.37
N LEU A 73 22.55 4.44 -32.62
CA LEU A 73 22.87 3.05 -32.96
C LEU A 73 21.87 2.11 -32.27
N TRP A 74 21.38 1.11 -32.99
CA TRP A 74 20.40 0.15 -32.48
C TRP A 74 20.96 -1.27 -32.60
N GLY A 75 20.62 -2.12 -31.63
CA GLY A 75 21.08 -3.50 -31.57
C GLY A 75 19.94 -4.51 -31.68
N PHE A 76 20.16 -5.61 -32.41
CA PHE A 76 19.24 -6.74 -32.49
C PHE A 76 20.01 -8.06 -32.53
N THR A 77 19.61 -9.05 -31.74
CA THR A 77 20.11 -10.43 -31.82
C THR A 77 19.19 -11.26 -32.70
N ASP A 78 19.74 -11.90 -33.72
CA ASP A 78 18.98 -12.82 -34.58
C ASP A 78 18.77 -14.20 -33.93
N ARG A 79 18.10 -15.11 -34.64
CA ARG A 79 17.88 -16.51 -34.20
C ARG A 79 19.14 -17.32 -33.97
N SER A 80 20.27 -16.93 -34.56
CA SER A 80 21.57 -17.57 -34.33
C SER A 80 22.26 -17.05 -33.06
N GLY A 81 21.67 -16.03 -32.41
CA GLY A 81 22.26 -15.32 -31.27
C GLY A 81 23.29 -14.26 -31.70
N ALA A 82 23.44 -14.01 -33.00
CA ALA A 82 24.38 -13.01 -33.50
C ALA A 82 23.78 -11.61 -33.31
N ALA A 83 24.49 -10.75 -32.57
CA ALA A 83 24.10 -9.36 -32.39
C ALA A 83 24.53 -8.52 -33.60
N ILE A 84 23.60 -7.71 -34.10
CA ILE A 84 23.78 -6.79 -35.22
C ILE A 84 23.56 -5.37 -34.71
N PHE A 85 24.49 -4.46 -35.05
CA PHE A 85 24.42 -3.05 -34.66
C PHE A 85 24.42 -2.17 -35.90
N GLU A 86 23.32 -1.45 -36.11
CA GLU A 86 23.15 -0.56 -37.26
C GLU A 86 22.40 0.72 -36.84
N GLN A 87 22.53 1.77 -37.64
CA GLN A 87 21.62 2.91 -37.51
C GLN A 87 20.19 2.47 -37.85
N ARG A 88 19.19 3.18 -37.34
CA ARG A 88 17.79 2.83 -37.45
C ARG A 88 17.36 2.40 -38.86
N GLN A 89 17.66 3.20 -39.89
CA GLN A 89 17.25 2.90 -41.28
C GLN A 89 17.84 1.59 -41.83
N GLY A 90 19.07 1.25 -41.44
CA GLY A 90 19.71 -0.01 -41.84
C GLY A 90 19.00 -1.20 -41.20
N LEU A 91 18.83 -1.11 -39.87
CA LEU A 91 18.18 -2.16 -39.09
C LEU A 91 16.71 -2.35 -39.49
N GLU A 92 15.96 -1.29 -39.75
CA GLU A 92 14.58 -1.35 -40.24
C GLU A 92 14.47 -2.10 -41.57
N ARG A 93 15.39 -1.86 -42.52
CA ARG A 93 15.41 -2.53 -43.82
C ARG A 93 15.62 -4.05 -43.69
N ARG A 94 16.41 -4.45 -42.70
CA ARG A 94 16.66 -5.86 -42.37
C ARG A 94 15.42 -6.48 -41.70
N LEU A 95 15.00 -5.90 -40.57
CA LEU A 95 13.93 -6.43 -39.75
C LEU A 95 12.57 -6.44 -40.46
N ARG A 96 12.32 -5.53 -41.41
CA ARG A 96 11.09 -5.55 -42.22
C ARG A 96 10.95 -6.84 -43.05
N LYS A 97 12.05 -7.48 -43.45
CA LYS A 97 12.01 -8.78 -44.14
C LYS A 97 11.65 -9.92 -43.19
N GLU A 98 12.11 -9.82 -41.94
CA GLU A 98 11.90 -10.82 -40.89
C GLU A 98 10.49 -10.71 -40.29
N LEU A 99 9.86 -9.53 -40.33
CA LEU A 99 8.57 -9.25 -39.73
C LEU A 99 7.44 -10.22 -40.15
N SER A 100 7.41 -10.63 -41.42
CA SER A 100 6.43 -11.60 -41.93
C SER A 100 6.72 -13.05 -41.55
N GLU A 101 7.98 -13.35 -41.20
CA GLU A 101 8.44 -14.69 -40.84
C GLU A 101 8.51 -14.90 -39.32
N GLU A 102 8.30 -13.83 -38.55
CA GLU A 102 8.37 -13.87 -37.09
C GLU A 102 7.16 -14.57 -36.48
N ARG A 103 7.43 -15.55 -35.61
CA ARG A 103 6.41 -16.42 -35.00
C ARG A 103 6.07 -16.00 -33.58
N ASP A 104 6.99 -15.37 -32.87
CA ASP A 104 6.70 -14.80 -31.56
C ASP A 104 5.92 -13.48 -31.74
N PRO A 105 4.64 -13.41 -31.33
CA PRO A 105 3.84 -12.21 -31.53
C PRO A 105 4.36 -10.97 -30.81
N PHE A 106 5.10 -11.13 -29.70
CA PHE A 106 5.67 -9.98 -28.99
C PHE A 106 6.90 -9.44 -29.68
N LEU A 107 7.75 -10.32 -30.22
CA LEU A 107 8.88 -9.91 -31.02
C LEU A 107 8.41 -9.30 -32.34
N GLN A 108 7.43 -9.92 -33.00
CA GLN A 108 6.77 -9.36 -34.18
C GLN A 108 6.22 -7.96 -33.90
N LEU A 109 5.58 -7.75 -32.75
CA LEU A 109 5.09 -6.45 -32.31
C LEU A 109 6.22 -5.42 -32.12
N GLN A 110 7.31 -5.80 -31.47
CA GLN A 110 8.48 -4.94 -31.29
C GLN A 110 9.09 -4.55 -32.64
N ILE A 111 9.27 -5.51 -33.55
CA ILE A 111 9.79 -5.29 -34.90
C ILE A 111 8.86 -4.37 -35.69
N ALA A 112 7.54 -4.63 -35.68
CA ALA A 112 6.56 -3.81 -36.41
C ALA A 112 6.60 -2.35 -35.94
N ARG A 113 6.64 -2.14 -34.62
CA ARG A 113 6.74 -0.80 -34.02
C ARG A 113 8.08 -0.13 -34.35
N PHE A 114 9.18 -0.87 -34.29
CA PHE A 114 10.49 -0.34 -34.67
C PHE A 114 10.53 0.06 -36.15
N CYS A 115 9.92 -0.72 -37.03
CA CYS A 115 9.91 -0.46 -38.48
C CYS A 115 8.87 0.56 -38.95
N GLY A 116 8.06 1.13 -38.05
CA GLY A 116 6.92 1.97 -38.42
C GLY A 116 5.94 1.26 -39.36
N ALA A 117 5.81 -0.06 -39.23
CA ALA A 117 5.04 -0.91 -40.13
C ALA A 117 3.56 -0.97 -39.68
N GLU A 118 2.84 0.15 -39.84
CA GLU A 118 1.48 0.35 -39.29
C GLU A 118 0.48 -0.73 -39.71
N ALA A 119 0.56 -1.22 -40.95
CA ALA A 119 -0.33 -2.26 -41.45
C ALA A 119 -0.14 -3.59 -40.72
N GLU A 120 1.11 -3.97 -40.50
CA GLU A 120 1.52 -5.18 -39.80
C GLU A 120 1.36 -5.04 -38.27
N LEU A 121 1.48 -3.82 -37.74
CA LEU A 121 1.38 -3.52 -36.32
C LEU A 121 0.03 -3.93 -35.73
N ALA A 122 -1.07 -3.69 -36.45
CA ALA A 122 -2.40 -4.12 -36.04
C ALA A 122 -2.51 -5.65 -35.95
N GLY A 123 -1.93 -6.37 -36.92
CA GLY A 123 -1.85 -7.82 -36.91
C GLY A 123 -1.02 -8.34 -35.74
N ALA A 124 0.13 -7.71 -35.47
CA ALA A 124 1.02 -8.08 -34.38
C ALA A 124 0.38 -7.83 -32.99
N TRP A 125 -0.33 -6.71 -32.79
CA TRP A 125 -1.12 -6.47 -31.58
C TRP A 125 -2.17 -7.55 -31.35
N SER A 126 -2.91 -7.89 -32.40
CA SER A 126 -3.95 -8.93 -32.34
C SER A 126 -3.34 -10.30 -31.97
N ALA A 127 -2.25 -10.68 -32.63
CA ALA A 127 -1.55 -11.94 -32.36
C ALA A 127 -0.97 -11.99 -30.92
N ALA A 128 -0.39 -10.89 -30.44
CA ALA A 128 0.14 -10.79 -29.07
C ALA A 128 -0.98 -10.86 -28.02
N PHE A 129 -2.10 -10.17 -28.27
CA PHE A 129 -3.28 -10.24 -27.43
C PHE A 129 -3.83 -11.66 -27.35
N SER A 130 -4.06 -12.32 -28.50
CA SER A 130 -4.57 -13.69 -28.55
C SER A 130 -3.61 -14.70 -27.90
N ARG A 131 -2.29 -14.47 -27.98
CA ARG A 131 -1.32 -15.28 -27.23
C ARG A 131 -1.47 -15.08 -25.72
N LEU A 132 -1.53 -13.84 -25.24
CA LEU A 132 -1.76 -13.55 -23.83
C LEU A 132 -3.09 -14.10 -23.33
N GLU A 133 -4.15 -13.96 -24.11
CA GLU A 133 -5.50 -14.36 -23.72
C GLU A 133 -5.59 -15.88 -23.51
N ARG A 134 -4.95 -16.66 -24.39
CA ARG A 134 -4.84 -18.13 -24.22
C ARG A 134 -4.18 -18.54 -22.91
N HIS A 135 -3.22 -17.75 -22.41
CA HIS A 135 -2.55 -18.02 -21.13
C HIS A 135 -3.28 -17.39 -19.93
N SER A 136 -3.81 -16.18 -20.10
CA SER A 136 -4.45 -15.40 -19.06
C SER A 136 -5.31 -14.28 -19.67
N PRO A 137 -6.63 -14.48 -19.79
CA PRO A 137 -7.55 -13.47 -20.32
C PRO A 137 -7.46 -12.14 -19.56
N LYS A 138 -7.33 -12.20 -18.22
CA LYS A 138 -7.19 -11.02 -17.37
C LYS A 138 -5.92 -10.22 -17.70
N SER A 139 -4.80 -10.90 -17.93
CA SER A 139 -3.53 -10.24 -18.24
C SER A 139 -3.54 -9.63 -19.64
N ALA A 140 -4.20 -10.29 -20.61
CA ALA A 140 -4.41 -9.75 -21.94
C ALA A 140 -5.21 -8.44 -21.90
N LEU A 141 -6.34 -8.43 -21.19
CA LEU A 141 -7.18 -7.23 -21.00
C LEU A 141 -6.39 -6.11 -20.30
N ALA A 142 -5.67 -6.43 -19.22
CA ALA A 142 -4.85 -5.44 -18.52
C ALA A 142 -3.73 -4.88 -19.42
N TRP A 143 -3.05 -5.71 -20.21
CA TRP A 143 -2.03 -5.27 -21.15
C TRP A 143 -2.62 -4.36 -22.24
N ARG A 144 -3.78 -4.72 -22.82
CA ARG A 144 -4.50 -3.86 -23.76
C ARG A 144 -4.88 -2.52 -23.13
N ASP A 145 -5.54 -2.56 -21.98
CA ASP A 145 -6.18 -1.38 -21.36
C ASP A 145 -5.18 -0.46 -20.65
N MET A 146 -4.05 -0.98 -20.17
CA MET A 146 -3.08 -0.21 -19.39
C MET A 146 -1.77 0.08 -20.13
N VAL A 147 -1.43 -0.68 -21.18
CA VAL A 147 -0.14 -0.54 -21.89
C VAL A 147 -0.36 -0.07 -23.32
N VAL A 148 -1.17 -0.80 -24.10
CA VAL A 148 -1.28 -0.52 -25.54
C VAL A 148 -2.19 0.67 -25.82
N LEU A 149 -3.43 0.64 -25.34
CA LEU A 149 -4.41 1.69 -25.61
C LEU A 149 -3.96 3.05 -25.07
N PRO A 150 -3.53 3.22 -23.80
CA PRO A 150 -3.12 4.52 -23.31
C PRO A 150 -1.99 5.13 -24.14
N ALA A 151 -0.95 4.36 -24.46
CA ALA A 151 0.19 4.85 -25.23
C ALA A 151 -0.20 5.24 -26.67
N ALA A 152 -0.94 4.38 -27.38
CA ALA A 152 -1.37 4.65 -28.76
C ALA A 152 -2.31 5.85 -28.83
N ILE A 153 -3.26 5.96 -27.90
CA ILE A 153 -4.23 7.06 -27.88
C ILE A 153 -3.57 8.38 -27.46
N ARG A 154 -2.67 8.37 -26.47
CA ARG A 154 -1.92 9.59 -26.09
C ARG A 154 -1.09 10.12 -27.24
N SER A 155 -0.36 9.24 -27.94
CA SER A 155 0.42 9.63 -29.12
C SER A 155 -0.46 10.22 -30.21
N ALA A 156 -1.63 9.62 -30.50
CA ALA A 156 -2.55 10.13 -31.49
C ALA A 156 -3.15 11.50 -31.09
N VAL A 157 -3.59 11.63 -29.83
CA VAL A 157 -4.13 12.91 -29.33
C VAL A 157 -3.07 14.01 -29.36
N ALA A 158 -1.83 13.72 -28.93
CA ALA A 158 -0.74 14.69 -28.94
C ALA A 158 -0.43 15.16 -30.37
N GLN A 159 -0.31 14.23 -31.32
CA GLN A 159 -0.07 14.57 -32.72
C GLN A 159 -1.19 15.46 -33.29
N VAL A 160 -2.45 15.07 -33.12
CA VAL A 160 -3.57 15.86 -33.65
C VAL A 160 -3.69 17.21 -32.93
N ALA A 161 -3.42 17.27 -31.63
CA ALA A 161 -3.42 18.56 -30.92
C ALA A 161 -2.34 19.49 -31.48
N SER A 162 -1.13 18.97 -31.70
CA SER A 162 0.00 19.73 -32.28
C SER A 162 -0.32 20.21 -33.69
N ASP A 163 -0.86 19.33 -34.55
CA ASP A 163 -1.28 19.66 -35.92
C ASP A 163 -2.35 20.77 -35.96
N HIS A 164 -3.12 20.94 -34.88
CA HIS A 164 -4.16 21.96 -34.74
C HIS A 164 -3.75 23.13 -33.83
N GLY A 165 -2.46 23.31 -33.57
CA GLY A 165 -1.89 24.49 -32.90
C GLY A 165 -2.02 24.49 -31.38
N LEU A 166 -2.41 23.37 -30.76
CA LEU A 166 -2.28 23.18 -29.32
C LEU A 166 -0.86 22.70 -29.01
N GLY A 167 0.06 23.64 -28.78
CA GLY A 167 1.49 23.38 -28.60
C GLY A 167 1.84 22.38 -27.48
N ASP A 168 2.98 21.72 -27.68
CA ASP A 168 3.53 20.62 -26.86
C ASP A 168 4.20 21.06 -25.55
N ASP A 169 4.52 22.35 -25.39
CA ASP A 169 5.65 22.75 -24.57
C ASP A 169 5.57 22.48 -23.05
N GLU A 170 4.44 22.06 -22.48
CA GLU A 170 4.36 21.76 -21.04
C GLU A 170 3.19 20.85 -20.62
N ARG A 171 2.52 20.19 -21.56
CA ARG A 171 1.34 19.37 -21.22
C ARG A 171 1.73 17.99 -20.70
N ASP A 172 1.34 17.70 -19.47
CA ASP A 172 1.31 16.34 -18.95
C ASP A 172 0.16 15.56 -19.61
N TRP A 173 0.48 14.95 -20.76
CA TRP A 173 -0.45 14.09 -21.51
C TRP A 173 -0.98 12.92 -20.68
N ASP A 174 -0.28 12.52 -19.60
CA ASP A 174 -0.71 11.43 -18.74
C ASP A 174 -1.90 11.83 -17.86
N GLU A 175 -1.97 13.10 -17.44
CA GLU A 175 -3.09 13.66 -16.68
C GLU A 175 -4.22 14.17 -17.58
N ALA A 176 -3.90 14.63 -18.79
CA ALA A 176 -4.87 15.23 -19.70
C ALA A 176 -5.76 14.20 -20.42
N ILE A 177 -5.35 12.93 -20.46
CA ILE A 177 -5.98 11.87 -21.25
C ILE A 177 -6.17 10.59 -20.43
N GLU A 178 -7.43 10.18 -20.26
CA GLU A 178 -7.81 8.89 -19.70
C GLU A 178 -8.50 8.03 -20.76
N THR A 179 -8.03 6.79 -20.92
CA THR A 179 -8.62 5.79 -21.82
C THR A 179 -9.37 4.73 -21.03
N LEU A 180 -10.62 4.47 -21.38
CA LEU A 180 -11.46 3.48 -20.70
C LEU A 180 -12.10 2.54 -21.72
N THR A 181 -11.97 1.23 -21.50
CA THR A 181 -12.69 0.23 -22.30
C THR A 181 -13.93 -0.24 -21.56
N ARG A 182 -15.13 -0.06 -22.14
CA ARG A 182 -16.40 -0.55 -21.56
C ARG A 182 -17.29 -1.13 -22.65
N ASN A 183 -17.83 -2.34 -22.43
CA ASN A 183 -18.71 -3.04 -23.37
C ASN A 183 -18.12 -3.10 -24.79
N ASP A 184 -16.83 -3.44 -24.88
CA ASP A 184 -16.05 -3.49 -26.13
C ASP A 184 -16.00 -2.14 -26.89
N ARG A 185 -16.14 -1.02 -26.16
CA ARG A 185 -16.03 0.34 -26.69
C ARG A 185 -14.89 1.10 -26.05
N LEU A 186 -14.15 1.86 -26.85
CA LEU A 186 -13.14 2.79 -26.36
C LEU A 186 -13.79 4.15 -26.02
N HIS A 187 -13.71 4.50 -24.75
CA HIS A 187 -14.05 5.82 -24.24
C HIS A 187 -12.77 6.62 -24.03
N LEU A 188 -12.78 7.85 -24.53
CA LEU A 188 -11.70 8.79 -24.38
C LEU A 188 -12.18 9.94 -23.49
N VAL A 189 -11.50 10.17 -22.39
CA VAL A 189 -11.85 11.20 -21.42
C VAL A 189 -10.73 12.25 -21.43
N LEU A 190 -11.07 13.48 -21.84
CA LEU A 190 -10.09 14.51 -22.21
C LEU A 190 -10.19 15.79 -21.41
N ALA A 191 -9.07 16.40 -21.05
CA ALA A 191 -9.02 17.75 -20.48
C ALA A 191 -9.88 18.75 -21.27
N PRO A 192 -10.44 19.80 -20.63
CA PRO A 192 -11.43 20.69 -21.26
C PRO A 192 -11.05 21.28 -22.61
N ASP A 193 -9.80 21.69 -22.78
CA ASP A 193 -9.25 22.25 -24.01
C ASP A 193 -9.15 21.20 -25.12
N LEU A 194 -8.62 20.01 -24.81
CA LEU A 194 -8.60 18.88 -25.75
C LEU A 194 -10.01 18.44 -26.11
N TYR A 195 -10.92 18.35 -25.14
CA TYR A 195 -12.31 18.02 -25.39
C TYR A 195 -12.97 19.03 -26.33
N ARG A 196 -12.75 20.33 -26.14
CA ARG A 196 -13.22 21.38 -27.07
C ARG A 196 -12.63 21.19 -28.46
N LEU A 197 -11.32 20.94 -28.58
CA LEU A 197 -10.68 20.66 -29.87
C LEU A 197 -11.41 19.52 -30.60
N PHE A 198 -11.52 18.35 -29.99
CA PHE A 198 -12.12 17.19 -30.68
C PHE A 198 -13.66 17.22 -30.73
N LYS A 199 -14.33 18.11 -30.01
CA LYS A 199 -15.77 18.30 -30.10
C LYS A 199 -16.15 19.33 -31.15
N ASP A 200 -15.43 20.45 -31.17
CA ASP A 200 -15.82 21.66 -31.90
C ASP A 200 -15.07 21.78 -33.23
N VAL A 201 -13.98 21.03 -33.44
CA VAL A 201 -13.20 20.99 -34.69
C VAL A 201 -13.36 19.63 -35.38
N PRO A 202 -14.24 19.51 -36.40
CA PRO A 202 -14.53 18.23 -37.06
C PRO A 202 -13.31 17.56 -37.71
N SER A 203 -12.38 18.33 -38.26
CA SER A 203 -11.15 17.80 -38.87
C SER A 203 -10.22 17.16 -37.84
N ALA A 204 -10.05 17.76 -36.66
CA ALA A 204 -9.29 17.16 -35.56
C ALA A 204 -9.93 15.86 -35.09
N ARG A 205 -11.27 15.85 -34.98
CA ARG A 205 -12.05 14.66 -34.63
C ARG A 205 -11.85 13.51 -35.61
N GLU A 206 -11.97 13.78 -36.92
CA GLU A 206 -11.79 12.79 -37.98
C GLU A 206 -10.37 12.23 -37.99
N GLN A 207 -9.38 13.10 -37.89
CA GLN A 207 -7.97 12.70 -37.82
C GLN A 207 -7.67 11.79 -36.64
N LEU A 208 -8.22 12.10 -35.45
CA LEU A 208 -8.09 11.23 -34.27
C LEU A 208 -8.81 9.89 -34.47
N GLU A 209 -9.99 9.87 -35.09
CA GLU A 209 -10.70 8.62 -35.39
C GLU A 209 -9.89 7.74 -36.35
N ASP A 210 -9.25 8.31 -37.36
CA ASP A 210 -8.40 7.60 -38.30
C ASP A 210 -7.09 7.09 -37.66
N GLN A 211 -6.38 7.93 -36.92
CA GLN A 211 -5.14 7.53 -36.24
C GLN A 211 -5.35 6.40 -35.21
N THR A 212 -6.53 6.35 -34.58
CA THR A 212 -6.86 5.33 -33.58
C THR A 212 -7.56 4.10 -34.16
N LYS A 213 -7.82 4.08 -35.48
CA LYS A 213 -8.59 3.03 -36.15
C LYS A 213 -7.89 1.68 -36.12
N LEU A 214 -6.58 1.66 -36.34
CA LEU A 214 -5.78 0.43 -36.39
C LEU A 214 -5.75 -0.26 -35.03
N VAL A 215 -5.47 0.48 -33.95
CA VAL A 215 -5.45 -0.08 -32.59
C VAL A 215 -6.84 -0.56 -32.15
N ARG A 216 -7.91 0.15 -32.51
CA ARG A 216 -9.30 -0.30 -32.23
C ARG A 216 -9.62 -1.61 -32.94
N ARG A 217 -9.23 -1.77 -34.22
CA ARG A 217 -9.44 -3.00 -34.99
C ARG A 217 -8.65 -4.17 -34.45
N ALA A 218 -7.40 -3.94 -34.01
CA ALA A 218 -6.54 -4.99 -33.47
C ALA A 218 -7.16 -5.70 -32.24
N PHE A 219 -8.01 -5.00 -31.49
CA PHE A 219 -8.66 -5.50 -30.27
C PHE A 219 -10.18 -5.69 -30.39
N ASP A 220 -10.72 -5.74 -31.62
CA ASP A 220 -12.16 -5.89 -31.90
C ASP A 220 -13.07 -4.92 -31.11
N LEU A 221 -12.63 -3.66 -30.96
CA LEU A 221 -13.43 -2.63 -30.29
C LEU A 221 -14.53 -2.15 -31.24
N ARG A 222 -15.78 -2.50 -30.94
CA ARG A 222 -17.01 -2.40 -31.78
C ARG A 222 -17.49 -0.98 -32.08
N THR A 223 -16.64 0.01 -31.95
CA THR A 223 -17.00 1.41 -32.15
C THR A 223 -16.47 1.91 -33.47
N ASP A 224 -17.38 2.26 -34.39
CA ASP A 224 -17.03 3.04 -35.58
C ASP A 224 -16.48 4.42 -35.18
N ARG A 225 -17.02 5.01 -34.10
CA ARG A 225 -16.63 6.33 -33.57
C ARG A 225 -16.17 6.30 -32.12
N LEU A 226 -15.16 7.10 -31.80
CA LEU A 226 -14.67 7.26 -30.43
C LEU A 226 -15.73 7.87 -29.51
N LEU A 227 -15.90 7.35 -28.31
CA LEU A 227 -16.77 7.99 -27.32
C LEU A 227 -15.96 9.01 -26.52
N ILE A 228 -15.84 10.22 -27.07
CA ILE A 228 -15.13 11.32 -26.42
C ILE A 228 -16.04 11.96 -25.37
N ARG A 229 -15.53 12.04 -24.14
CA ARG A 229 -16.13 12.75 -23.03
C ARG A 229 -15.15 13.79 -22.55
N GLN A 230 -15.68 14.89 -22.05
CA GLN A 230 -14.87 15.79 -21.28
C GLN A 230 -14.46 15.01 -20.03
N LEU A 231 -13.16 14.95 -19.74
CA LEU A 231 -12.69 14.83 -18.38
C LEU A 231 -13.42 15.92 -17.66
N ILE A 232 -14.38 15.51 -16.84
CA ILE A 232 -14.94 16.39 -15.82
C ILE A 232 -13.75 16.60 -14.90
N SER A 233 -12.83 17.46 -15.34
CA SER A 233 -11.73 18.00 -14.57
C SER A 233 -12.48 18.59 -13.41
N PRO A 234 -12.44 17.95 -12.25
CA PRO A 234 -13.10 18.52 -11.11
C PRO A 234 -12.25 19.76 -10.93
N TYR A 235 -12.79 20.94 -11.21
CA TYR A 235 -13.34 21.82 -10.18
C TYR A 235 -12.65 21.65 -8.79
N ARG A 236 -11.38 21.27 -8.72
CA ARG A 236 -10.59 21.25 -7.50
C ARG A 236 -10.47 22.67 -7.04
N GLN A 237 -10.34 23.60 -7.98
CA GLN A 237 -10.53 25.01 -7.74
C GLN A 237 -12.00 25.37 -7.75
N GLU A 238 -12.76 25.26 -8.85
CA GLU A 238 -14.09 25.89 -8.87
C GLU A 238 -15.16 25.27 -7.92
N ALA A 239 -15.07 24.03 -7.42
CA ALA A 239 -15.96 23.53 -6.34
C ALA A 239 -15.50 24.06 -4.98
N LEU A 240 -14.18 24.12 -4.75
CA LEU A 240 -13.64 24.89 -3.61
C LEU A 240 -13.95 26.39 -3.75
N SER A 241 -14.01 26.97 -4.96
CA SER A 241 -14.26 28.39 -5.21
C SER A 241 -15.76 28.73 -5.21
N SER A 242 -16.63 27.82 -5.66
CA SER A 242 -18.09 28.02 -5.67
C SER A 242 -18.75 27.63 -4.34
N ALA A 243 -18.19 26.66 -3.60
CA ALA A 243 -18.50 26.48 -2.18
C ALA A 243 -17.83 27.56 -1.30
N ALA A 244 -16.75 28.21 -1.77
CA ALA A 244 -16.17 29.41 -1.16
C ALA A 244 -16.89 30.72 -1.53
N GLY A 245 -18.22 30.67 -1.47
CA GLY A 245 -18.95 31.87 -1.05
C GLY A 245 -18.58 32.23 0.39
N ARG A 246 -17.48 32.99 0.56
CA ARG A 246 -17.17 33.93 1.65
C ARG A 246 -16.16 33.61 2.77
N SER A 247 -15.73 32.38 3.06
CA SER A 247 -14.70 32.21 4.12
C SER A 247 -13.28 32.02 3.58
N ARG A 248 -12.40 32.97 3.90
CA ARG A 248 -10.95 32.91 3.64
C ARG A 248 -10.35 31.98 4.68
N PHE A 249 -9.59 30.97 4.25
CA PHE A 249 -8.86 30.11 5.19
C PHE A 249 -7.37 30.09 4.86
N SER A 250 -6.57 29.80 5.89
CA SER A 250 -5.17 29.44 5.74
C SER A 250 -4.94 28.02 6.26
N LEU A 251 -4.03 27.29 5.63
CA LEU A 251 -3.61 25.95 6.06
C LEU A 251 -2.10 25.93 6.29
N LEU A 252 -1.70 25.59 7.50
CA LEU A 252 -0.32 25.37 7.92
C LEU A 252 -0.06 23.86 7.99
N SER A 253 0.97 23.34 7.31
CA SER A 253 1.35 21.93 7.38
C SER A 253 2.68 21.76 8.12
N LEU A 254 2.71 20.91 9.15
CA LEU A 254 3.86 20.59 9.99
C LEU A 254 4.18 19.10 9.91
N GLY A 255 5.31 18.76 9.31
CA GLY A 255 5.72 17.36 9.11
C GLY A 255 5.50 16.87 7.67
N ARG A 256 6.12 15.73 7.35
CA ARG A 256 6.19 15.14 6.02
C ARG A 256 4.85 14.58 5.53
N MET A 257 4.09 13.90 6.37
CA MET A 257 2.76 13.41 6.02
C MET A 257 1.81 14.58 5.77
N ALA A 258 1.84 15.61 6.63
CA ALA A 258 1.08 16.84 6.43
C ALA A 258 1.46 17.52 5.10
N GLU A 259 2.77 17.66 4.81
CA GLU A 259 3.27 18.18 3.53
C GLU A 259 2.75 17.37 2.34
N ASN A 260 2.83 16.04 2.41
CA ASN A 260 2.36 15.15 1.34
C ASN A 260 0.85 15.28 1.11
N VAL A 261 0.06 15.35 2.20
CA VAL A 261 -1.40 15.50 2.13
C VAL A 261 -1.77 16.82 1.44
N THR A 262 -1.15 17.92 1.85
CA THR A 262 -1.37 19.23 1.25
C THR A 262 -0.90 19.28 -0.21
N SER A 263 0.28 18.72 -0.52
CA SER A 263 0.82 18.65 -1.88
C SER A 263 -0.10 17.88 -2.83
N ASN A 264 -0.66 16.76 -2.36
CA ASN A 264 -1.62 15.96 -3.13
C ASN A 264 -2.94 16.70 -3.36
N LEU A 265 -3.34 17.57 -2.44
CA LEU A 265 -4.56 18.39 -2.58
C LEU A 265 -4.34 19.56 -3.55
N PHE A 266 -3.14 20.14 -3.58
CA PHE A 266 -2.77 21.31 -4.39
C PHE A 266 -1.61 21.03 -5.39
N PRO A 267 -1.79 20.11 -6.37
CA PRO A 267 -0.70 19.56 -7.19
C PRO A 267 -0.12 20.53 -8.22
N ARG A 268 -0.93 21.47 -8.74
CA ARG A 268 -0.48 22.49 -9.71
C ARG A 268 0.69 23.34 -9.22
N ILE A 269 0.91 23.37 -7.90
CA ILE A 269 1.87 24.24 -7.23
C ILE A 269 3.18 23.49 -6.92
N VAL A 270 3.18 22.15 -6.96
CA VAL A 270 4.35 21.29 -6.70
C VAL A 270 5.26 21.21 -7.93
N ASN A 271 4.71 21.37 -9.14
CA ASN A 271 5.50 21.37 -10.37
C ASN A 271 6.38 22.62 -10.50
N ASP A 272 6.07 23.70 -9.78
CA ASP A 272 6.88 24.94 -9.70
C ASP A 272 8.01 24.87 -8.65
N ARG A 273 8.51 23.65 -8.40
CA ARG A 273 9.57 23.32 -7.41
C ARG A 273 10.94 23.91 -7.69
N THR A 274 11.07 24.83 -8.64
CA THR A 274 12.28 25.63 -8.86
C THR A 274 12.71 26.36 -7.58
N PHE A 275 11.78 26.69 -6.69
CA PHE A 275 12.04 27.38 -5.42
C PHE A 275 12.81 26.59 -4.35
N LEU A 276 12.78 25.24 -4.35
CA LEU A 276 13.45 24.44 -3.32
C LEU A 276 14.85 23.94 -3.70
N GLY A 277 15.32 24.27 -4.91
CA GLY A 277 16.52 23.68 -5.50
C GLY A 277 16.31 22.20 -5.82
N ARG A 278 16.75 21.74 -6.99
CA ARG A 278 16.77 20.30 -7.31
C ARG A 278 17.56 19.56 -6.23
N LYS A 279 16.88 18.77 -5.40
CA LYS A 279 17.54 17.93 -4.40
C LYS A 279 18.42 16.90 -5.12
N PRO A 280 19.68 16.72 -4.70
CA PRO A 280 20.45 15.57 -5.14
C PRO A 280 19.77 14.28 -4.65
N PRO A 281 19.65 13.24 -5.49
CA PRO A 281 19.09 11.96 -5.09
C PRO A 281 19.92 11.39 -3.92
N GLY A 282 19.25 11.01 -2.82
CA GLY A 282 19.86 10.32 -1.68
C GLY A 282 19.94 11.09 -0.36
N ARG A 283 19.68 12.41 -0.31
CA ARG A 283 19.50 13.12 0.97
C ARG A 283 18.04 13.09 1.40
N GLN A 284 17.76 12.41 2.53
CA GLN A 284 16.48 12.53 3.21
C GLN A 284 16.19 14.02 3.45
N SER A 285 14.98 14.48 3.11
CA SER A 285 14.55 15.84 3.41
C SER A 285 14.81 16.17 4.88
N PRO A 286 15.30 17.38 5.22
CA PRO A 286 15.27 17.79 6.62
C PRO A 286 13.82 17.66 7.12
N PRO A 287 13.60 17.11 8.33
CA PRO A 287 12.27 16.72 8.81
C PRO A 287 11.31 17.89 9.04
N ASP A 288 11.76 19.14 8.88
CA ASP A 288 11.13 20.35 9.38
C ASP A 288 10.70 21.31 8.26
N VAL A 289 9.91 20.83 7.30
CA VAL A 289 9.30 21.70 6.27
C VAL A 289 7.95 22.21 6.76
N VAL A 290 7.76 23.53 6.65
CA VAL A 290 6.51 24.24 6.92
C VAL A 290 5.96 24.76 5.59
N MET A 291 4.71 24.39 5.29
CA MET A 291 4.00 24.89 4.13
C MET A 291 2.75 25.67 4.55
N VAL A 292 2.63 26.89 4.01
CA VAL A 292 1.49 27.78 4.23
C VAL A 292 0.71 27.90 2.93
N VAL A 293 -0.56 27.51 2.96
CA VAL A 293 -1.51 27.69 1.87
C VAL A 293 -2.50 28.78 2.24
N GLN A 294 -2.66 29.80 1.40
CA GLN A 294 -3.64 30.88 1.54
C GLN A 294 -4.52 30.91 0.29
N ASN A 295 -5.85 30.89 0.45
CA ASN A 295 -6.79 30.97 -0.66
C ASN A 295 -6.51 29.97 -1.80
N HIS A 296 -6.12 28.73 -1.46
CA HIS A 296 -5.75 27.66 -2.41
C HIS A 296 -4.41 27.85 -3.15
N GLU A 297 -3.58 28.80 -2.74
CA GLU A 297 -2.23 29.04 -3.27
C GLU A 297 -1.17 28.84 -2.18
N ILE A 298 -0.01 28.28 -2.50
CA ILE A 298 1.09 28.17 -1.53
C ILE A 298 1.70 29.57 -1.39
N ALA A 299 1.46 30.21 -0.24
CA ALA A 299 2.02 31.52 0.07
C ALA A 299 3.49 31.40 0.50
N HIS A 300 3.85 30.32 1.19
CA HIS A 300 5.19 30.16 1.75
C HIS A 300 5.58 28.69 1.94
N VAL A 301 6.82 28.33 1.60
CA VAL A 301 7.45 27.07 2.01
C VAL A 301 8.78 27.43 2.66
N THR A 302 8.95 27.10 3.93
CA THR A 302 10.17 27.38 4.68
C THR A 302 10.57 26.18 5.52
N GLN A 303 11.83 26.14 5.91
CA GLN A 303 12.22 25.34 7.07
C GLN A 303 11.62 25.99 8.32
N LEU A 304 11.22 25.17 9.29
CA LEU A 304 10.57 25.59 10.54
C LEU A 304 11.37 26.74 11.17
N PRO A 305 10.86 27.99 11.09
CA PRO A 305 11.62 29.14 11.55
C PRO A 305 11.75 29.09 13.07
N CYS A 306 12.87 29.60 13.61
CA CYS A 306 13.03 29.72 15.06
C CYS A 306 11.98 30.67 15.69
N ASP A 307 11.34 31.52 14.89
CA ASP A 307 10.26 32.43 15.31
C ASP A 307 9.05 32.31 14.38
N LEU A 308 8.10 31.46 14.78
CA LEU A 308 6.83 31.27 14.07
C LEU A 308 5.86 32.45 14.21
N GLY A 309 6.10 33.37 15.15
CA GLY A 309 5.31 34.58 15.31
C GLY A 309 5.38 35.52 14.11
N SER A 310 6.40 35.33 13.26
CA SER A 310 6.62 36.07 12.01
C SER A 310 5.79 35.58 10.82
N LEU A 311 5.12 34.43 10.93
CA LEU A 311 4.28 33.91 9.84
C LEU A 311 3.04 34.78 9.64
N ASP A 312 2.96 35.44 8.49
CA ASP A 312 1.78 36.20 8.06
C ASP A 312 0.78 35.26 7.37
N PHE A 313 -0.31 34.93 8.07
CA PHE A 313 -1.45 34.20 7.51
C PHE A 313 -2.51 35.13 6.88
N GLY A 314 -2.25 36.44 6.85
CA GLY A 314 -3.22 37.46 6.47
C GLY A 314 -4.32 37.61 7.53
N LYS A 315 -5.58 37.71 7.06
CA LYS A 315 -6.77 37.76 7.91
C LYS A 315 -7.76 36.66 7.49
N PRO A 316 -7.45 35.38 7.72
CA PRO A 316 -8.37 34.31 7.40
C PRO A 316 -9.44 34.22 8.50
N ASP A 317 -10.65 33.83 8.12
CA ASP A 317 -11.74 33.55 9.05
C ASP A 317 -11.45 32.28 9.87
N GLU A 318 -10.69 31.35 9.28
CA GLU A 318 -10.29 30.09 9.90
C GLU A 318 -8.83 29.73 9.55
N LEU A 319 -8.08 29.30 10.55
CA LEU A 319 -6.74 28.75 10.41
C LEU A 319 -6.77 27.24 10.67
N PHE A 320 -6.37 26.47 9.66
CA PHE A 320 -6.13 25.04 9.81
C PHE A 320 -4.65 24.81 10.11
N ILE A 321 -4.37 24.06 11.17
CA ILE A 321 -3.02 23.61 11.50
C ILE A 321 -3.00 22.09 11.36
N MET A 322 -2.37 21.61 10.29
CA MET A 322 -2.17 20.19 10.05
C MET A 322 -0.81 19.74 10.57
N PHE A 323 -0.78 18.73 11.43
CA PHE A 323 0.46 18.24 12.02
C PHE A 323 0.43 16.74 12.25
N GLU A 324 1.61 16.12 12.16
CA GLU A 324 1.79 14.71 12.51
C GLU A 324 1.83 14.50 14.02
N MET A 325 1.33 13.33 14.42
CA MET A 325 1.19 12.92 15.79
C MET A 325 1.89 11.56 15.95
N GLY A 326 2.85 11.46 16.86
CA GLY A 326 3.64 10.25 17.09
C GLY A 326 4.67 10.48 18.20
N ILE A 327 5.23 9.41 18.76
CA ILE A 327 6.26 9.49 19.80
C ILE A 327 7.44 10.36 19.33
N ASP A 328 7.85 10.19 18.07
CA ASP A 328 8.93 10.97 17.43
C ASP A 328 8.49 12.37 16.97
N HIS A 329 7.23 12.75 17.21
CA HIS A 329 6.58 13.94 16.64
C HIS A 329 5.94 14.85 17.69
N LEU A 330 6.17 14.61 18.99
CA LEU A 330 5.63 15.44 20.08
C LEU A 330 5.94 16.94 19.92
N ARG A 331 7.11 17.27 19.37
CA ARG A 331 7.49 18.65 19.04
C ARG A 331 6.49 19.36 18.12
N TYR A 332 5.85 18.65 17.18
CA TYR A 332 4.85 19.25 16.29
C TYR A 332 3.53 19.52 17.01
N VAL A 333 3.18 18.67 17.98
CA VAL A 333 2.01 18.85 18.82
C VAL A 333 2.17 20.10 19.68
N GLU A 334 3.29 20.24 20.39
CA GLU A 334 3.61 21.41 21.20
C GLU A 334 3.60 22.70 20.37
N LEU A 335 4.18 22.64 19.17
CA LEU A 335 4.22 23.75 18.24
C LEU A 335 2.83 24.15 17.75
N ALA A 336 2.04 23.17 17.34
CA ALA A 336 0.68 23.38 16.84
C ALA A 336 -0.21 23.98 17.94
N CYS A 337 -0.13 23.46 19.17
CA CYS A 337 -0.85 24.00 20.33
C CYS A 337 -0.42 25.44 20.65
N THR A 338 0.88 25.73 20.63
CA THR A 338 1.41 27.09 20.87
C THR A 338 0.87 28.08 19.83
N LEU A 339 0.93 27.72 18.55
CA LEU A 339 0.38 28.52 17.46
C LEU A 339 -1.14 28.69 17.61
N ALA A 340 -1.87 27.62 17.90
CA ALA A 340 -3.31 27.67 18.06
C ALA A 340 -3.74 28.61 19.18
N THR A 341 -3.12 28.53 20.36
CA THR A 341 -3.37 29.45 21.48
C THR A 341 -3.07 30.90 21.10
N GLN A 342 -1.95 31.15 20.41
CA GLN A 342 -1.59 32.48 19.94
C GLN A 342 -2.65 33.08 18.98
N TYR A 343 -3.06 32.33 17.95
CA TYR A 343 -4.01 32.83 16.95
C TYR A 343 -5.45 32.88 17.47
N ARG A 344 -5.84 31.97 18.38
CA ARG A 344 -7.13 32.07 19.10
C ARG A 344 -7.20 33.28 20.01
N GLY A 345 -6.11 33.64 20.67
CA GLY A 345 -6.01 34.89 21.45
C GLY A 345 -6.24 36.15 20.60
N ARG A 346 -6.08 36.05 19.28
CA ARG A 346 -6.38 37.12 18.31
C ARG A 346 -7.81 37.04 17.74
N GLY A 347 -8.65 36.15 18.26
CA GLY A 347 -10.04 35.97 17.84
C GLY A 347 -10.24 35.09 16.60
N MET A 348 -9.21 34.38 16.14
CA MET A 348 -9.33 33.47 15.00
C MET A 348 -9.85 32.10 15.43
N ARG A 349 -10.65 31.47 14.58
CA ARG A 349 -10.97 30.05 14.72
C ARG A 349 -9.77 29.22 14.28
N VAL A 350 -9.32 28.29 15.13
CA VAL A 350 -8.19 27.41 14.79
C VAL A 350 -8.61 25.95 14.90
N THR A 351 -8.47 25.23 13.79
CA THR A 351 -8.86 23.83 13.66
C THR A 351 -7.60 22.97 13.48
N ALA A 352 -7.42 21.96 14.34
CA ALA A 352 -6.36 20.97 14.18
C ALA A 352 -6.73 19.98 13.09
N ILE A 353 -5.75 19.57 12.28
CA ILE A 353 -5.89 18.49 11.32
C ILE A 353 -4.77 17.48 11.57
N ILE A 354 -5.12 16.24 11.86
CA ILE A 354 -4.17 15.17 12.14
C ILE A 354 -4.32 14.17 10.98
N PRO A 355 -3.31 14.00 10.12
CA PRO A 355 -3.46 13.33 8.83
C PRO A 355 -3.49 11.80 8.93
N HIS A 356 -3.57 11.25 10.15
CA HIS A 356 -3.64 9.81 10.45
C HIS A 356 -4.41 9.61 11.76
N LEU A 357 -4.76 8.35 12.08
CA LEU A 357 -5.23 8.00 13.41
C LEU A 357 -4.01 7.85 14.35
N PRO A 358 -4.11 8.20 15.63
CA PRO A 358 -2.98 8.09 16.57
C PRO A 358 -2.65 6.61 16.81
N ASP A 359 -1.38 6.19 16.75
CA ASP A 359 -1.05 4.79 17.04
C ASP A 359 -1.18 4.48 18.55
N HIS A 360 -0.52 5.26 19.42
CA HIS A 360 -0.43 5.02 20.88
C HIS A 360 -0.31 6.30 21.73
N LEU A 361 -0.74 7.45 21.21
CA LEU A 361 -0.32 8.75 21.75
C LEU A 361 -0.87 9.14 23.11
N PHE A 362 -1.86 8.40 23.61
CA PHE A 362 -2.54 8.76 24.85
C PHE A 362 -2.25 7.77 25.98
N GLU A 363 -1.17 7.01 25.85
CA GLU A 363 -0.63 6.24 26.95
C GLU A 363 -0.35 7.17 28.15
N PRO A 364 -0.66 6.71 29.38
CA PRO A 364 -0.21 7.34 30.60
C PRO A 364 1.29 7.04 30.80
N ALA A 365 2.14 7.45 29.87
CA ALA A 365 3.56 7.54 30.15
C ALA A 365 3.71 8.57 31.27
N GLU A 366 4.52 8.28 32.30
CA GLU A 366 4.71 9.15 33.47
C GLU A 366 5.18 10.58 33.12
N HIS A 367 5.50 10.86 31.85
CA HIS A 367 6.07 12.11 31.36
C HIS A 367 5.34 12.73 30.15
N SER A 368 4.26 12.13 29.62
CA SER A 368 3.44 12.82 28.61
C SER A 368 2.43 13.71 29.33
N ALA A 369 2.52 15.02 29.10
CA ALA A 369 1.41 15.90 29.45
C ALA A 369 0.14 15.38 28.74
N ASP A 370 -1.02 15.54 29.38
CA ASP A 370 -2.32 15.08 28.88
C ASP A 370 -2.64 15.69 27.50
N ILE A 371 -2.14 15.05 26.43
CA ILE A 371 -2.24 15.51 25.04
C ILE A 371 -3.70 15.74 24.64
N PRO A 372 -4.68 14.85 24.98
CA PRO A 372 -6.09 15.10 24.71
C PRO A 372 -6.57 16.42 25.31
N THR A 373 -6.21 16.70 26.56
CA THR A 373 -6.53 17.96 27.22
C THR A 373 -5.84 19.14 26.55
N GLN A 374 -4.54 19.06 26.27
CA GLN A 374 -3.80 20.13 25.58
C GLN A 374 -4.41 20.48 24.22
N LEU A 375 -4.74 19.47 23.41
CA LEU A 375 -5.39 19.68 22.12
C LEU A 375 -6.78 20.30 22.28
N SER A 376 -7.56 19.82 23.26
CA SER A 376 -8.92 20.32 23.52
C SER A 376 -8.93 21.76 24.02
N GLU A 377 -7.92 22.16 24.78
CA GLU A 377 -7.74 23.53 25.24
C GLU A 377 -7.25 24.45 24.11
N ALA A 378 -6.34 23.96 23.26
CA ALA A 378 -5.69 24.76 22.22
C ALA A 378 -6.56 24.98 20.98
N PHE A 379 -7.41 24.02 20.57
CA PHE A 379 -8.16 24.09 19.31
C PHE A 379 -9.67 24.31 19.47
N SER A 380 -10.30 24.86 18.43
CA SER A 380 -11.76 25.01 18.34
C SER A 380 -12.44 23.75 17.81
N ALA A 381 -11.73 23.01 16.96
CA ALA A 381 -12.14 21.71 16.43
C ALA A 381 -10.88 20.88 16.11
N ILE A 382 -11.01 19.57 16.08
CA ILE A 382 -9.93 18.62 15.76
C ILE A 382 -10.44 17.63 14.73
N TRP A 383 -9.74 17.53 13.60
CA TRP A 383 -10.07 16.62 12.51
C TRP A 383 -9.02 15.51 12.41
N PHE A 384 -9.43 14.26 12.58
CA PHE A 384 -8.61 13.09 12.30
C PHE A 384 -8.94 12.55 10.91
N LEU A 385 -7.93 12.51 10.05
CA LEU A 385 -8.02 11.95 8.71
C LEU A 385 -7.50 10.52 8.78
N SER A 386 -8.36 9.52 8.55
CA SER A 386 -7.90 8.13 8.52
C SER A 386 -6.99 7.93 7.31
N ASP A 387 -5.68 7.83 7.52
CA ASP A 387 -4.72 7.53 6.44
C ASP A 387 -4.84 6.10 5.90
N ARG A 388 -5.74 5.29 6.47
CA ARG A 388 -6.00 3.92 6.08
C ARG A 388 -6.53 3.86 4.65
N SER A 389 -5.71 3.30 3.74
CA SER A 389 -6.04 3.18 2.31
C SER A 389 -7.47 2.71 2.04
N ALA A 390 -8.14 3.39 1.12
CA ALA A 390 -9.50 3.07 0.67
C ALA A 390 -9.58 1.72 -0.07
N ASP A 391 -8.45 1.17 -0.56
CA ASP A 391 -8.43 -0.11 -1.28
C ASP A 391 -8.79 -1.27 -0.33
N VAL A 392 -9.72 -2.09 -0.78
CA VAL A 392 -10.40 -3.13 0.00
C VAL A 392 -9.68 -4.46 -0.15
N ARG A 393 -8.34 -4.47 -0.13
CA ARG A 393 -7.54 -5.71 -0.05
C ARG A 393 -7.61 -6.34 1.35
N GLN A 394 -8.82 -6.69 1.78
CA GLN A 394 -9.11 -7.12 3.17
C GLN A 394 -8.58 -8.51 3.50
N THR A 395 -8.26 -9.31 2.49
CA THR A 395 -7.71 -10.63 2.74
C THR A 395 -6.31 -10.55 3.31
N LEU A 396 -5.65 -9.38 3.20
CA LEU A 396 -4.36 -9.17 3.81
C LEU A 396 -4.52 -8.97 5.32
N PRO A 397 -3.73 -9.70 6.13
CA PRO A 397 -3.76 -9.58 7.58
C PRO A 397 -3.13 -8.28 8.08
N TYR A 398 -2.25 -7.70 7.27
CA TYR A 398 -1.65 -6.39 7.47
C TYR A 398 -2.79 -5.36 7.38
N GLY A 399 -2.88 -4.44 8.33
CA GLY A 399 -3.87 -3.36 8.33
C GLY A 399 -3.90 -2.60 7.00
N PRO A 400 -4.92 -1.77 6.74
CA PRO A 400 -4.90 -0.92 5.55
C PRO A 400 -3.61 -0.10 5.59
N GLY A 401 -2.81 -0.17 4.52
CA GLY A 401 -1.57 0.60 4.46
C GLY A 401 -1.88 2.09 4.60
N ARG A 402 -1.00 2.80 5.32
CA ARG A 402 -1.05 4.26 5.39
C ARG A 402 -0.93 4.84 4.00
N SER A 403 -1.75 5.83 3.69
CA SER A 403 -1.90 6.41 2.37
C SER A 403 -2.14 7.91 2.52
N PRO A 404 -1.12 8.75 2.23
CA PRO A 404 -1.31 10.20 2.16
C PRO A 404 -2.44 10.57 1.21
N LEU A 405 -2.65 9.78 0.15
CA LEU A 405 -3.73 9.99 -0.80
C LEU A 405 -5.12 9.78 -0.16
N ALA A 406 -5.27 8.82 0.76
CA ALA A 406 -6.52 8.62 1.50
C ALA A 406 -6.80 9.82 2.41
N ALA A 407 -5.81 10.24 3.21
CA ALA A 407 -5.93 11.42 4.06
C ALA A 407 -6.23 12.70 3.23
N SER A 408 -5.61 12.86 2.07
CA SER A 408 -5.89 13.98 1.15
C SER A 408 -7.34 14.02 0.68
N ARG A 409 -7.93 12.85 0.40
CA ARG A 409 -9.35 12.76 0.02
C ARG A 409 -10.26 13.11 1.19
N HIS A 410 -9.92 12.69 2.41
CA HIS A 410 -10.69 13.04 3.61
C HIS A 410 -10.60 14.54 3.90
N LEU A 411 -9.43 15.14 3.72
CA LEU A 411 -9.27 16.58 3.84
C LEU A 411 -10.09 17.33 2.78
N GLU A 412 -10.02 16.91 1.52
CA GLU A 412 -10.83 17.48 0.43
C GLU A 412 -12.33 17.37 0.75
N PHE A 413 -12.76 16.23 1.27
CA PHE A 413 -14.12 15.98 1.70
C PHE A 413 -14.55 16.92 2.85
N LEU A 414 -13.78 17.00 3.93
CA LEU A 414 -14.12 17.84 5.09
C LEU A 414 -14.12 19.33 4.72
N LEU A 415 -13.14 19.80 3.93
CA LEU A 415 -13.10 21.19 3.45
C LEU A 415 -14.29 21.52 2.55
N GLY A 416 -14.68 20.59 1.66
CA GLY A 416 -15.82 20.76 0.75
C GLY A 416 -17.18 20.84 1.46
N HIS A 417 -17.31 20.20 2.63
CA HIS A 417 -18.56 20.13 3.39
C HIS A 417 -18.48 20.93 4.70
N ARG A 418 -17.50 21.83 4.84
CA ARG A 418 -17.26 22.62 6.07
C ARG A 418 -18.50 23.38 6.57
N SER A 419 -19.33 23.89 5.65
CA SER A 419 -20.53 24.66 5.97
C SER A 419 -21.70 23.80 6.46
N GLU A 420 -21.62 22.49 6.22
CA GLU A 420 -22.67 21.55 6.56
C GLU A 420 -22.59 21.10 8.01
N TRP A 421 -21.38 21.12 8.60
CA TRP A 421 -21.16 20.94 10.03
C TRP A 421 -21.74 22.13 10.77
N LYS A 422 -23.03 22.06 11.12
CA LYS A 422 -23.73 23.14 11.82
C LYS A 422 -23.03 23.41 13.14
N GLU A 423 -22.52 24.63 13.30
CA GLU A 423 -22.10 25.15 14.60
C GLU A 423 -23.35 25.43 15.45
N GLU A 424 -23.90 24.40 16.06
CA GLU A 424 -24.85 24.63 17.14
C GLU A 424 -24.09 25.01 18.42
N ILE A 425 -24.24 26.30 18.75
CA ILE A 425 -24.31 26.91 20.09
C ILE A 425 -23.59 26.09 21.18
N ALA A 426 -22.40 26.58 21.54
CA ALA A 426 -21.73 26.38 22.84
C ALA A 426 -22.22 25.15 23.60
N ARG A 427 -21.81 23.95 23.16
CA ARG A 427 -22.08 22.75 23.93
C ARG A 427 -21.26 22.81 25.22
N PRO A 428 -21.78 22.30 26.34
CA PRO A 428 -21.03 22.22 27.60
C PRO A 428 -19.86 21.22 27.55
N TYR A 429 -19.64 20.56 26.40
CA TYR A 429 -18.68 19.49 26.22
C TYR A 429 -17.62 19.90 25.18
N GLY A 430 -16.48 20.39 25.67
CA GLY A 430 -15.18 20.31 24.98
C GLY A 430 -15.06 20.81 23.53
N VAL A 431 -14.00 20.32 22.87
CA VAL A 431 -13.66 20.58 21.47
C VAL A 431 -14.43 19.61 20.55
N ASP A 432 -14.91 20.10 19.40
CA ASP A 432 -15.53 19.22 18.40
C ASP A 432 -14.47 18.31 17.75
N VAL A 433 -14.65 17.00 17.82
CA VAL A 433 -13.74 16.02 17.21
C VAL A 433 -14.43 15.36 16.01
N ILE A 434 -13.81 15.44 14.84
CA ILE A 434 -14.32 14.82 13.61
C ILE A 434 -13.34 13.75 13.15
N VAL A 435 -13.83 12.54 12.88
CA VAL A 435 -13.02 11.44 12.34
C VAL A 435 -13.55 11.09 10.96
N ALA A 436 -12.69 11.11 9.94
CA ALA A 436 -13.06 10.84 8.55
C ALA A 436 -12.36 9.59 7.99
N GLY A 437 -13.07 8.83 7.15
CA GLY A 437 -12.61 7.53 6.63
C GLY A 437 -13.36 7.16 5.35
N SER A 438 -12.76 6.34 4.48
CA SER A 438 -13.37 6.00 3.18
C SER A 438 -13.10 4.59 2.72
N ALA A 439 -13.99 4.05 1.88
CA ALA A 439 -13.79 2.79 1.18
C ALA A 439 -14.15 2.93 -0.31
N ALA A 440 -13.39 2.27 -1.17
CA ALA A 440 -13.61 2.28 -2.62
C ALA A 440 -13.56 0.86 -3.21
N GLY A 441 -14.41 0.54 -4.19
CA GLY A 441 -14.37 -0.72 -4.92
C GLY A 441 -15.67 -1.10 -5.66
N ALA A 442 -15.63 -2.18 -6.43
CA ALA A 442 -16.80 -2.74 -7.11
C ALA A 442 -17.70 -3.56 -6.15
N ARG A 443 -18.21 -2.94 -5.09
CA ARG A 443 -19.03 -3.62 -4.06
C ARG A 443 -20.37 -2.90 -3.88
N ARG A 444 -21.31 -3.61 -3.23
CA ARG A 444 -22.59 -3.01 -2.78
C ARG A 444 -22.32 -1.90 -1.76
N ILE A 445 -23.21 -0.92 -1.70
CA ILE A 445 -23.08 0.24 -0.81
C ILE A 445 -22.96 -0.17 0.67
N SER A 446 -23.77 -1.13 1.13
CA SER A 446 -23.70 -1.67 2.50
C SER A 446 -22.31 -2.17 2.87
N VAL A 447 -21.67 -2.90 1.96
CA VAL A 447 -20.31 -3.40 2.16
C VAL A 447 -19.28 -2.26 2.15
N LEU A 448 -19.46 -1.23 1.32
CA LEU A 448 -18.58 -0.05 1.32
C LEU A 448 -18.73 0.76 2.61
N LEU A 449 -19.96 0.93 3.12
CA LEU A 449 -20.26 1.61 4.38
C LEU A 449 -19.58 0.91 5.55
N GLU A 450 -19.75 -0.41 5.69
CA GLU A 450 -19.06 -1.20 6.71
C GLU A 450 -17.54 -1.03 6.62
N HIS A 451 -16.99 -1.02 5.41
CA HIS A 451 -15.56 -0.85 5.20
C HIS A 451 -15.05 0.55 5.51
N ALA A 452 -15.83 1.59 5.24
CA ALA A 452 -15.49 2.95 5.63
C ALA A 452 -15.54 3.08 7.16
N PHE A 453 -16.55 2.51 7.82
CA PHE A 453 -16.66 2.51 9.28
C PHE A 453 -15.49 1.81 9.97
N LEU A 454 -15.06 0.65 9.48
CA LEU A 454 -13.90 -0.06 10.04
C LEU A 454 -12.59 0.73 9.95
N ARG A 455 -12.54 1.76 9.09
CA ARG A 455 -11.40 2.68 8.99
C ARG A 455 -11.52 3.87 9.92
N LEU A 456 -12.73 4.22 10.36
CA LEU A 456 -12.97 5.18 11.43
C LEU A 456 -12.72 4.57 12.81
N LEU A 457 -13.05 3.28 12.96
CA LEU A 457 -12.97 2.59 14.25
C LEU A 457 -11.56 2.73 14.82
N HIS A 458 -11.46 3.33 16.00
CA HIS A 458 -10.26 3.51 16.80
C HIS A 458 -10.69 3.53 18.26
N ALA A 459 -9.90 2.97 19.17
CA ALA A 459 -10.31 2.91 20.58
C ALA A 459 -10.40 4.30 21.23
N GLU A 460 -9.63 5.27 20.73
CA GLU A 460 -9.62 6.66 21.20
C GLU A 460 -10.90 7.44 20.87
N PHE A 461 -11.75 6.89 20.00
CA PHE A 461 -12.99 7.51 19.58
C PHE A 461 -14.17 6.61 19.94
N ALA A 462 -15.00 7.08 20.87
CA ALA A 462 -16.30 6.48 21.15
C ALA A 462 -17.27 6.81 20.01
N LEU A 463 -17.13 6.14 18.87
CA LEU A 463 -17.96 6.37 17.69
C LEU A 463 -19.44 6.10 17.94
N GLU A 464 -19.77 5.25 18.91
CA GLU A 464 -21.14 5.02 19.40
C GLU A 464 -21.78 6.28 20.00
N ASP A 465 -20.97 7.21 20.51
CA ASP A 465 -21.41 8.49 21.08
C ASP A 465 -21.42 9.60 20.01
N ALA A 466 -21.20 9.26 18.73
CA ALA A 466 -21.27 10.25 17.66
C ALA A 466 -22.70 10.79 17.55
N TYR A 467 -22.81 12.11 17.42
CA TYR A 467 -24.09 12.81 17.34
C TYR A 467 -24.37 13.42 15.96
N GLU A 468 -23.40 13.36 15.06
CA GLU A 468 -23.55 13.78 13.66
C GLU A 468 -22.71 12.88 12.77
N LEU A 469 -23.30 12.42 11.68
CA LEU A 469 -22.67 11.54 10.69
C LEU A 469 -22.92 12.11 9.30
N VAL A 470 -21.84 12.46 8.60
CA VAL A 470 -21.91 12.88 7.21
C VAL A 470 -21.44 11.72 6.33
N VAL A 471 -22.30 11.31 5.40
CA VAL A 471 -22.05 10.22 4.46
C VAL A 471 -22.07 10.77 3.05
N ALA A 472 -20.95 10.62 2.35
CA ALA A 472 -20.87 10.91 0.94
C ALA A 472 -20.69 9.62 0.16
N THR A 473 -21.55 9.37 -0.84
CA THR A 473 -21.40 8.23 -1.74
C THR A 473 -21.26 8.65 -3.20
N GLY A 474 -20.38 7.94 -3.91
CA GLY A 474 -20.16 8.11 -5.34
C GLY A 474 -21.30 7.60 -6.22
N VAL A 475 -22.21 6.82 -5.64
CA VAL A 475 -23.44 6.38 -6.29
C VAL A 475 -24.54 7.40 -5.95
N ALA A 476 -25.56 7.55 -6.81
CA ALA A 476 -26.67 8.46 -6.52
C ALA A 476 -27.26 8.15 -5.13
N PRO A 477 -27.07 9.00 -4.10
CA PRO A 477 -27.36 8.66 -2.71
C PRO A 477 -28.84 8.36 -2.50
N GLU A 478 -29.72 9.04 -3.24
CA GLU A 478 -31.17 8.80 -3.24
C GLU A 478 -31.57 7.35 -3.55
N ARG A 479 -30.78 6.63 -4.35
CA ARG A 479 -31.06 5.21 -4.66
C ARG A 479 -30.74 4.27 -3.51
N HIS A 480 -29.86 4.70 -2.60
CA HIS A 480 -29.34 3.88 -1.50
C HIS A 480 -29.66 4.47 -0.13
N LYS A 481 -30.50 5.50 -0.07
CA LYS A 481 -30.83 6.24 1.14
C LYS A 481 -31.28 5.32 2.28
N GLN A 482 -32.18 4.38 2.01
CA GLN A 482 -32.66 3.41 3.01
C GLN A 482 -31.54 2.49 3.55
N GLU A 483 -30.59 2.07 2.69
CA GLU A 483 -29.45 1.25 3.12
C GLU A 483 -28.49 2.07 4.01
N ILE A 484 -28.28 3.36 3.68
CA ILE A 484 -27.44 4.27 4.45
C ILE A 484 -28.09 4.62 5.79
N GLU A 485 -29.39 4.90 5.81
CA GLU A 485 -30.18 5.17 7.01
C GLU A 485 -30.15 3.96 7.96
N ALA A 486 -30.44 2.75 7.47
CA ALA A 486 -30.39 1.54 8.27
C ALA A 486 -28.98 1.28 8.85
N PHE A 487 -27.93 1.57 8.07
CA PHE A 487 -26.55 1.48 8.53
C PHE A 487 -26.24 2.51 9.64
N ALA A 488 -26.65 3.76 9.45
CA ALA A 488 -26.46 4.84 10.41
C ALA A 488 -27.22 4.57 11.70
N GLU A 489 -28.49 4.17 11.64
CA GLU A 489 -29.30 3.80 12.80
C GLU A 489 -28.68 2.65 13.60
N HIS A 490 -28.08 1.68 12.92
CA HIS A 490 -27.47 0.53 13.58
C HIS A 490 -26.15 0.85 14.29
N LEU A 491 -25.27 1.64 13.65
CA LEU A 491 -23.92 1.89 14.16
C LEU A 491 -23.76 3.22 14.91
N PHE A 492 -24.63 4.18 14.63
CA PHE A 492 -24.62 5.54 15.15
C PHE A 492 -26.03 5.95 15.58
N PRO A 493 -26.65 5.24 16.55
CA PRO A 493 -28.07 5.41 16.88
C PRO A 493 -28.43 6.81 17.40
N GLN A 494 -27.44 7.59 17.84
CA GLN A 494 -27.62 8.96 18.34
C GLN A 494 -27.26 10.03 17.29
N ALA A 495 -26.69 9.64 16.15
CA ALA A 495 -26.20 10.59 15.18
C ALA A 495 -27.31 11.10 14.25
N SER A 496 -27.33 12.40 14.01
CA SER A 496 -28.04 12.96 12.86
C SER A 496 -27.30 12.56 11.58
N LEU A 497 -28.01 11.92 10.65
CA LEU A 497 -27.46 11.54 9.35
C LEU A 497 -27.59 12.67 8.34
N MET A 498 -26.49 13.05 7.71
CA MET A 498 -26.46 13.94 6.56
C MET A 498 -25.88 13.23 5.33
N LEU A 499 -26.59 13.34 4.20
CA LEU A 499 -26.14 12.79 2.93
C LEU A 499 -25.50 13.89 2.09
N ALA A 500 -24.19 13.78 1.89
CA ALA A 500 -23.40 14.69 1.11
C ALA A 500 -23.19 14.18 -0.33
N PRO A 501 -23.20 15.04 -1.36
CA PRO A 501 -22.82 14.65 -2.69
C PRO A 501 -21.30 14.35 -2.76
N VAL A 502 -20.90 13.22 -3.33
CA VAL A 502 -19.46 12.96 -3.53
C VAL A 502 -18.89 13.82 -4.63
N MET A 503 -17.76 14.46 -4.34
CA MET A 503 -17.08 15.34 -5.28
C MET A 503 -16.39 14.60 -6.44
N ARG A 504 -16.05 13.29 -6.30
CA ARG A 504 -15.36 12.49 -7.33
C ARG A 504 -15.66 11.00 -7.23
N VAL A 505 -15.91 10.33 -8.36
CA VAL A 505 -15.80 8.87 -8.47
C VAL A 505 -14.87 8.54 -9.63
N SER A 506 -13.60 8.35 -9.33
CA SER A 506 -12.63 7.90 -10.33
C SER A 506 -12.86 6.42 -10.64
N GLY A 507 -13.07 6.06 -11.92
CA GLY A 507 -12.92 4.67 -12.37
C GLY A 507 -14.15 3.76 -12.30
N GLY A 508 -15.37 4.25 -12.07
CA GLY A 508 -16.58 3.40 -12.09
C GLY A 508 -16.70 2.38 -10.95
N HIS A 509 -15.84 2.48 -9.95
CA HIS A 509 -15.99 1.80 -8.66
C HIS A 509 -16.84 2.66 -7.73
N GLY A 510 -17.65 2.04 -6.86
CA GLY A 510 -18.33 2.81 -5.82
C GLY A 510 -17.32 3.31 -4.80
N GLU A 511 -17.48 4.55 -4.32
CA GLU A 511 -16.70 5.11 -3.22
C GLU A 511 -17.67 5.64 -2.16
N VAL A 512 -17.31 5.46 -0.90
CA VAL A 512 -18.02 5.99 0.26
C VAL A 512 -17.00 6.69 1.15
N VAL A 513 -17.33 7.90 1.56
CA VAL A 513 -16.63 8.64 2.61
C VAL A 513 -17.60 8.85 3.77
N LEU A 514 -17.13 8.55 4.98
CA LEU A 514 -17.84 8.79 6.23
C LEU A 514 -17.04 9.78 7.05
N ALA A 515 -17.70 10.75 7.65
CA ALA A 515 -17.15 11.52 8.75
C ALA A 515 -18.12 11.53 9.92
N ALA A 516 -17.62 11.18 11.10
CA ALA A 516 -18.40 11.13 12.33
C ALA A 516 -17.89 12.20 13.29
N LYS A 517 -18.81 12.96 13.89
CA LYS A 517 -18.54 13.97 14.91
C LYS A 517 -18.78 13.37 16.29
N VAL A 518 -17.73 13.32 17.11
CA VAL A 518 -17.73 12.70 18.44
C VAL A 518 -17.50 13.75 19.53
N PRO A 519 -18.05 13.56 20.75
CA PRO A 519 -18.08 14.59 21.78
C PRO A 519 -16.73 14.85 22.47
N SER A 520 -15.78 13.92 22.42
CA SER A 520 -14.44 14.08 23.01
C SER A 520 -13.49 12.98 22.53
N MET A 521 -12.19 13.25 22.64
CA MET A 521 -11.16 12.21 22.67
C MET A 521 -11.05 11.67 24.10
N ARG A 522 -10.75 10.39 24.27
CA ARG A 522 -10.55 9.78 25.59
C ARG A 522 -9.34 8.88 25.55
N ALA A 523 -8.36 9.11 26.41
CA ALA A 523 -7.23 8.21 26.58
C ALA A 523 -7.73 6.77 26.76
N VAL A 524 -7.26 5.86 25.91
CA VAL A 524 -7.70 4.47 25.93
C VAL A 524 -7.05 3.73 27.09
N SER A 525 -7.89 3.11 27.92
CA SER A 525 -7.43 2.05 28.82
C SER A 525 -7.40 0.70 28.08
N ASP A 526 -6.53 -0.20 28.51
CA ASP A 526 -6.39 -1.55 27.97
C ASP A 526 -7.75 -2.27 27.90
N ARG A 527 -8.53 -2.11 28.98
CA ARG A 527 -9.89 -2.65 29.09
C ARG A 527 -10.81 -2.11 28.00
N HIS A 528 -10.71 -0.84 27.65
CA HIS A 528 -11.55 -0.26 26.60
C HIS A 528 -11.18 -0.81 25.22
N PHE A 529 -9.88 -0.95 24.91
CA PHE A 529 -9.44 -1.57 23.66
C PHE A 529 -9.93 -3.03 23.55
N GLU A 530 -9.85 -3.78 24.65
CA GLU A 530 -10.37 -5.15 24.75
C GLU A 530 -11.89 -5.19 24.50
N GLU A 531 -12.66 -4.31 25.15
CA GLU A 531 -14.11 -4.20 24.96
C GLU A 531 -14.47 -3.85 23.51
N VAL A 532 -13.70 -2.99 22.85
CA VAL A 532 -13.86 -2.69 21.41
C VAL A 532 -13.59 -3.94 20.57
N CYS A 533 -12.47 -4.63 20.80
CA CYS A 533 -12.11 -5.85 20.07
C CYS A 533 -13.15 -6.96 20.26
N ALA A 534 -13.58 -7.20 21.49
CA ALA A 534 -14.60 -8.20 21.83
C ALA A 534 -15.94 -7.89 21.14
N ARG A 535 -16.39 -6.63 21.16
CA ARG A 535 -17.60 -6.21 20.43
C ARG A 535 -17.49 -6.47 18.93
N GLN A 536 -16.33 -6.16 18.32
CA GLN A 536 -16.13 -6.43 16.89
C GLN A 536 -16.08 -7.92 16.57
N LEU A 537 -15.45 -8.74 17.42
CA LEU A 537 -15.41 -10.19 17.26
C LEU A 537 -16.82 -10.78 17.32
N ILE A 538 -17.62 -10.39 18.31
CA ILE A 538 -19.02 -10.81 18.46
C ILE A 538 -19.84 -10.40 17.23
N ARG A 539 -19.70 -9.15 16.76
CA ARG A 539 -20.37 -8.66 15.53
C ARG A 539 -19.98 -9.48 14.30
N ALA A 540 -18.73 -9.91 14.21
CA ALA A 540 -18.22 -10.77 13.15
C ALA A 540 -18.56 -12.27 13.36
N ASN A 541 -19.47 -12.59 14.30
CA ASN A 541 -19.93 -13.94 14.64
C ASN A 541 -18.83 -14.87 15.17
N TRP A 542 -17.86 -14.30 15.89
CA TRP A 542 -16.87 -15.05 16.66
C TRP A 542 -17.27 -15.15 18.12
N GLU A 543 -17.00 -16.31 18.69
CA GLU A 543 -17.12 -16.56 20.13
C GLU A 543 -15.73 -16.65 20.72
N ILE A 544 -15.50 -15.88 21.79
CA ILE A 544 -14.27 -15.90 22.56
C ILE A 544 -14.39 -17.04 23.57
N LEU A 545 -13.62 -18.11 23.37
CA LEU A 545 -13.64 -19.31 24.20
C LEU A 545 -12.86 -19.13 25.50
N GLU A 546 -11.66 -18.58 25.39
CA GLU A 546 -10.71 -18.34 26.47
C GLU A 546 -9.98 -17.02 26.16
N SER A 547 -9.95 -16.09 27.12
CA SER A 547 -8.95 -15.01 27.17
C SER A 547 -7.73 -15.59 27.87
N LEU A 548 -6.58 -15.63 27.19
CA LEU A 548 -5.51 -16.56 27.54
C LEU A 548 -4.54 -16.11 28.66
N ASP A 549 -4.79 -15.02 29.40
CA ASP A 549 -3.97 -14.60 30.57
C ASP A 549 -4.77 -13.75 31.60
N ASP A 550 -4.20 -13.54 32.81
CA ASP A 550 -4.72 -12.83 34.01
C ASP A 550 -4.99 -11.31 33.83
N GLY A 551 -5.26 -10.85 32.60
CA GLY A 551 -5.55 -9.46 32.22
C GLY A 551 -4.82 -9.04 30.95
N PRO A 552 -5.29 -8.00 30.24
CA PRO A 552 -4.54 -7.42 29.14
C PRO A 552 -3.17 -6.95 29.65
N GLY A 553 -2.11 -7.32 28.95
CA GLY A 553 -0.75 -6.94 29.29
C GLY A 553 -0.04 -6.44 28.06
N PHE A 554 0.66 -5.31 28.19
CA PHE A 554 1.58 -4.86 27.17
C PHE A 554 2.64 -5.93 26.89
N VAL A 555 2.82 -6.27 25.62
CA VAL A 555 3.87 -7.17 25.19
C VAL A 555 4.95 -6.36 24.51
N MET A 556 6.18 -6.46 25.00
CA MET A 556 7.34 -5.90 24.33
C MET A 556 7.65 -6.73 23.10
N VAL A 557 7.36 -6.22 21.91
CA VAL A 557 7.66 -6.86 20.63
C VAL A 557 8.74 -6.05 19.91
N GLU A 558 9.93 -6.62 19.76
CA GLU A 558 11.09 -5.95 19.14
C GLU A 558 11.53 -4.64 19.84
N GLY A 559 11.20 -4.47 21.13
CA GLY A 559 11.55 -3.28 21.92
C GLY A 559 10.48 -2.18 21.92
N GLU A 560 9.34 -2.41 21.25
CA GLU A 560 8.17 -1.54 21.27
C GLU A 560 7.08 -2.17 22.16
N GLU A 561 6.42 -1.34 22.95
CA GLU A 561 5.31 -1.74 23.81
C GLU A 561 4.02 -1.82 22.96
N ARG A 562 3.34 -2.97 22.96
CA ARG A 562 2.17 -3.20 22.08
C ARG A 562 0.95 -3.66 22.85
N TYR A 563 -0.20 -3.14 22.41
CA TYR A 563 -1.52 -3.64 22.80
C TYR A 563 -1.85 -4.93 22.06
N GLU A 564 -1.95 -6.04 22.79
CA GLU A 564 -2.30 -7.35 22.27
C GLU A 564 -3.49 -7.93 23.04
N VAL A 565 -4.49 -8.44 22.31
CA VAL A 565 -5.54 -9.29 22.87
C VAL A 565 -5.38 -10.69 22.27
N GLU A 566 -4.85 -11.63 23.06
CA GLU A 566 -4.75 -13.03 22.66
C GLU A 566 -6.05 -13.75 23.04
N CYS A 567 -6.82 -14.13 22.01
CA CYS A 567 -8.10 -14.80 22.19
C CYS A 567 -8.16 -16.11 21.40
N ARG A 568 -8.80 -17.10 22.01
CA ARG A 568 -9.11 -18.37 21.36
C ARG A 568 -10.52 -18.31 20.80
N LEU A 569 -10.68 -18.52 19.49
CA LEU A 569 -11.97 -18.29 18.84
C LEU A 569 -12.63 -19.58 18.29
N SER A 570 -13.97 -19.63 18.36
CA SER A 570 -14.81 -20.53 17.57
C SER A 570 -15.81 -19.73 16.71
N SER A 571 -16.23 -20.29 15.58
CA SER A 571 -17.21 -19.67 14.68
C SER A 571 -18.58 -20.29 14.88
N ARG A 572 -19.52 -19.57 15.51
CA ARG A 572 -20.88 -20.05 15.87
C ARG A 572 -21.69 -20.64 14.71
N SER A 573 -21.51 -20.12 13.49
CA SER A 573 -22.33 -20.51 12.32
C SER A 573 -21.84 -21.75 11.57
N TYR A 574 -20.71 -22.36 11.97
CA TYR A 574 -20.07 -23.43 11.19
C TYR A 574 -20.39 -24.84 11.69
N ASP A 575 -20.76 -25.00 12.95
CA ASP A 575 -21.01 -26.32 13.54
C ASP A 575 -22.42 -26.86 13.25
N ALA A 576 -23.37 -26.04 12.81
CA ALA A 576 -24.75 -26.47 12.55
C ALA A 576 -24.99 -27.21 11.22
N ASN A 577 -24.04 -27.18 10.26
CA ASN A 577 -24.20 -27.77 8.92
C ASN A 577 -23.14 -28.83 8.57
N ARG A 578 -22.47 -29.40 9.58
CA ARG A 578 -21.35 -30.33 9.41
C ARG A 578 -21.77 -31.80 9.63
N ASP A 579 -22.45 -32.36 8.63
CA ASP A 579 -22.73 -33.80 8.55
C ASP A 579 -21.87 -34.52 7.48
N ASN A 580 -21.02 -33.79 6.76
CA ASN A 580 -20.12 -34.35 5.74
C ASN A 580 -18.68 -34.45 6.25
N GLY A 581 -18.37 -35.65 6.74
CA GLY A 581 -17.13 -36.31 7.19
C GLY A 581 -15.71 -35.84 6.83
N ASP A 582 -15.47 -34.64 6.30
CA ASP A 582 -14.11 -34.20 5.99
C ASP A 582 -13.93 -32.72 6.34
N THR A 583 -13.40 -32.47 7.54
CA THR A 583 -12.56 -31.31 7.90
C THR A 583 -12.38 -31.30 9.41
N ARG A 584 -11.12 -31.43 9.87
CA ARG A 584 -10.70 -31.11 11.24
C ARG A 584 -11.39 -29.81 11.70
N GLY A 585 -12.02 -29.85 12.86
CA GLY A 585 -12.73 -28.69 13.42
C GLY A 585 -11.77 -27.52 13.60
N TRP A 586 -12.15 -26.33 13.15
CA TRP A 586 -11.45 -25.06 13.44
C TRP A 586 -11.73 -24.63 14.90
N GLY A 587 -11.62 -25.57 15.84
CA GLY A 587 -11.91 -25.36 17.25
C GLY A 587 -10.68 -24.80 17.95
N GLY A 588 -10.63 -23.47 18.06
CA GLY A 588 -9.69 -22.78 18.93
C GLY A 588 -8.37 -22.38 18.30
N ASP A 589 -8.43 -21.67 17.16
CA ASP A 589 -7.30 -20.89 16.65
C ASP A 589 -6.91 -19.80 17.66
N ASN A 590 -5.60 -19.63 17.90
CA ASN A 590 -5.07 -18.55 18.72
C ASN A 590 -4.91 -17.30 17.85
N ILE A 591 -5.72 -16.27 18.11
CA ILE A 591 -5.70 -15.02 17.38
C ILE A 591 -5.12 -13.94 18.29
N ILE A 592 -4.18 -13.17 17.77
CA ILE A 592 -3.63 -11.99 18.44
C ILE A 592 -4.20 -10.78 17.73
N VAL A 593 -5.04 -10.02 18.40
CA VAL A 593 -5.57 -8.76 17.87
C VAL A 593 -4.72 -7.62 18.38
N VAL A 594 -4.18 -6.80 17.46
CA VAL A 594 -3.31 -5.67 17.80
C VAL A 594 -3.89 -4.34 17.33
N GLY A 595 -3.54 -3.27 18.05
CA GLY A 595 -3.82 -1.88 17.68
C GLY A 595 -2.96 -1.40 16.50
N GLU A 596 -1.76 -1.95 16.37
CA GLU A 596 -0.76 -1.48 15.41
C GLU A 596 -0.84 -2.14 14.01
N PRO A 597 -0.34 -1.45 12.97
CA PRO A 597 -0.13 -2.07 11.67
C PRO A 597 0.75 -3.33 11.74
N VAL A 598 0.14 -4.49 11.54
CA VAL A 598 0.88 -5.77 11.50
C VAL A 598 1.84 -5.81 10.32
N ARG A 599 3.15 -5.88 10.59
CA ARG A 599 4.19 -6.05 9.56
C ARG A 599 4.10 -7.43 8.93
N GLN A 600 4.50 -7.53 7.65
CA GLN A 600 4.46 -8.78 6.91
C GLN A 600 5.23 -9.92 7.60
N ARG A 601 6.47 -9.67 7.99
CA ARG A 601 7.31 -10.68 8.65
C ARG A 601 6.74 -11.12 9.99
N ALA A 602 6.21 -10.20 10.80
CA ALA A 602 5.62 -10.49 12.10
C ALA A 602 4.43 -11.44 11.98
N PHE A 603 3.46 -11.12 11.10
CA PHE A 603 2.34 -12.02 10.81
C PHE A 603 2.80 -13.43 10.44
N LEU A 604 3.75 -13.54 9.51
CA LEU A 604 4.19 -14.83 8.98
C LEU A 604 4.87 -15.66 10.07
N ARG A 605 5.69 -15.03 10.93
CA ARG A 605 6.24 -15.68 12.12
C ARG A 605 5.16 -16.19 13.05
N HIS A 606 4.14 -15.40 13.36
CA HIS A 606 3.02 -15.85 14.21
C HIS A 606 2.28 -17.03 13.57
N VAL A 607 1.99 -16.96 12.27
CA VAL A 607 1.32 -18.04 11.52
C VAL A 607 2.11 -19.34 11.58
N LEU A 608 3.43 -19.27 11.39
CA LEU A 608 4.30 -20.44 11.49
C LEU A 608 4.34 -21.00 12.92
N ASN A 609 4.10 -20.19 13.95
CA ASN A 609 3.95 -20.62 15.34
C ASN A 609 2.50 -21.04 15.70
N GLY A 610 1.60 -21.20 14.71
CA GLY A 610 0.22 -21.61 14.93
C GLY A 610 -0.68 -20.50 15.51
N ARG A 611 -0.24 -19.24 15.50
CA ARG A 611 -1.01 -18.07 15.93
C ARG A 611 -1.37 -17.20 14.72
N THR A 612 -2.43 -16.42 14.77
CA THR A 612 -2.76 -15.47 13.69
C THR A 612 -2.82 -14.07 14.25
N MET A 613 -1.79 -13.27 14.00
CA MET A 613 -1.77 -11.86 14.38
C MET A 613 -2.55 -11.03 13.35
N ILE A 614 -3.50 -10.21 13.80
CA ILE A 614 -4.26 -9.31 12.93
C ILE A 614 -4.41 -7.93 13.57
N HIS A 615 -4.41 -6.91 12.73
CA HIS A 615 -4.84 -5.59 13.17
C HIS A 615 -6.36 -5.61 13.45
N TYR A 616 -6.84 -4.93 14.50
CA TYR A 616 -8.26 -4.98 14.90
C TYR A 616 -9.23 -4.59 13.76
N SER A 617 -8.85 -3.68 12.86
CA SER A 617 -9.67 -3.32 11.69
C SER A 617 -9.86 -4.47 10.68
N ARG A 618 -9.18 -5.61 10.88
CA ARG A 618 -9.27 -6.83 10.06
C ARG A 618 -10.17 -7.90 10.66
N ILE A 619 -10.74 -7.69 11.84
CA ILE A 619 -11.68 -8.64 12.48
C ILE A 619 -12.80 -9.08 11.51
N PRO A 620 -13.44 -8.19 10.71
CA PRO A 620 -14.49 -8.63 9.77
C PRO A 620 -13.98 -9.52 8.63
N ALA A 621 -12.68 -9.45 8.31
CA ALA A 621 -12.04 -10.31 7.33
C ALA A 621 -11.31 -11.52 7.95
N LEU A 622 -11.36 -11.68 9.28
CA LEU A 622 -10.60 -12.67 10.04
C LEU A 622 -10.80 -14.09 9.50
N ARG A 623 -12.03 -14.45 9.12
CA ARG A 623 -12.34 -15.75 8.53
C ARG A 623 -11.57 -16.01 7.23
N SER A 624 -11.48 -15.01 6.36
CA SER A 624 -10.72 -15.12 5.11
C SER A 624 -9.22 -15.17 5.36
N ILE A 625 -8.74 -14.39 6.32
CA ILE A 625 -7.33 -14.36 6.73
C ILE A 625 -6.91 -15.72 7.28
N ILE A 626 -7.66 -16.26 8.24
CA ILE A 626 -7.44 -17.59 8.84
C ILE A 626 -7.35 -18.68 7.78
N ARG A 627 -8.26 -18.68 6.80
CA ARG A 627 -8.26 -19.68 5.72
C ARG A 627 -7.05 -19.58 4.79
N ARG A 628 -6.43 -18.40 4.66
CA ARG A 628 -5.35 -18.12 3.70
C ARG A 628 -3.98 -17.91 4.35
N ARG A 629 -3.89 -17.99 5.68
CA ARG A 629 -2.67 -17.63 6.42
C ARG A 629 -1.45 -18.45 5.98
N TYR A 630 -1.63 -19.75 5.78
CA TYR A 630 -0.56 -20.62 5.32
C TYR A 630 -0.26 -20.45 3.82
N ASP A 631 -1.25 -20.10 3.00
CA ASP A 631 -1.00 -19.68 1.60
C ASP A 631 -0.07 -18.47 1.55
N TYR A 632 -0.25 -17.51 2.48
CA TYR A 632 0.62 -16.35 2.60
C TYR A 632 2.05 -16.75 3.02
N ALA A 633 2.19 -17.65 3.99
CA ALA A 633 3.50 -18.19 4.40
C ALA A 633 4.23 -18.89 3.26
N LEU A 634 3.57 -19.82 2.56
CA LEU A 634 4.13 -20.55 1.43
C LEU A 634 4.48 -19.63 0.25
N THR A 635 3.66 -18.61 0.00
CA THR A 635 3.95 -17.62 -1.05
C THR A 635 5.15 -16.74 -0.69
N ALA A 636 5.28 -16.32 0.58
CA ALA A 636 6.40 -15.53 1.04
C ALA A 636 7.71 -16.33 1.02
N LEU A 637 7.68 -17.61 1.40
CA LEU A 637 8.82 -18.53 1.31
C LEU A 637 9.32 -18.69 -0.14
N ARG A 638 8.42 -18.92 -1.09
CA ARG A 638 8.77 -19.03 -2.52
C ARG A 638 9.40 -17.76 -3.10
N ARG A 639 9.11 -16.61 -2.50
CA ARG A 639 9.66 -15.31 -2.91
C ARG A 639 10.94 -14.93 -2.15
N GLY A 640 11.44 -15.79 -1.27
CA GLY A 640 12.61 -15.50 -0.42
C GLY A 640 12.37 -14.37 0.59
N GLN A 641 11.11 -14.11 0.99
CA GLN A 641 10.75 -13.04 1.93
C GLN A 641 10.84 -13.48 3.40
N ILE A 642 10.98 -14.78 3.65
CA ILE A 642 11.15 -15.39 4.97
C ILE A 642 12.36 -16.30 4.87
N ASP A 643 13.23 -16.25 5.89
CA ASP A 643 14.39 -17.12 5.98
C ASP A 643 13.99 -18.46 6.63
N ILE A 644 14.34 -19.58 6.00
CA ILE A 644 13.95 -20.91 6.48
C ILE A 644 14.63 -21.21 7.82
N GLU A 645 15.92 -20.89 7.95
CA GLU A 645 16.71 -21.23 9.13
C GLU A 645 16.38 -20.33 10.32
N GLN A 646 16.18 -19.04 10.07
CA GLN A 646 15.95 -18.04 11.12
C GLN A 646 14.49 -17.95 11.55
N ASP A 647 13.54 -18.15 10.62
CA ASP A 647 12.12 -17.90 10.90
C ASP A 647 11.28 -19.19 10.89
N VAL A 648 11.51 -20.11 9.96
CA VAL A 648 10.64 -21.30 9.80
C VAL A 648 11.02 -22.44 10.75
N ILE A 649 12.30 -22.82 10.79
CA ILE A 649 12.75 -23.93 11.64
C ILE A 649 12.44 -23.67 13.12
N PRO A 650 12.75 -22.49 13.71
CA PRO A 650 12.42 -22.23 15.11
C PRO A 650 10.91 -22.33 15.38
N ALA A 651 10.07 -21.82 14.48
CA ALA A 651 8.62 -21.90 14.60
C ALA A 651 8.11 -23.35 14.49
N CYS A 652 8.69 -24.14 13.58
CA CYS A 652 8.39 -25.55 13.42
C CYS A 652 8.75 -26.35 14.69
N LEU A 653 9.92 -26.10 15.28
CA LEU A 653 10.35 -26.74 16.53
C LEU A 653 9.45 -26.36 17.71
N ASN A 654 9.05 -25.09 17.82
CA ASN A 654 8.09 -24.63 18.83
C ASN A 654 6.73 -25.33 18.67
N TRP A 655 6.24 -25.44 17.43
CA TRP A 655 4.99 -26.12 17.13
C TRP A 655 5.07 -27.62 17.47
N LEU A 656 6.17 -28.30 17.12
CA LEU A 656 6.40 -29.70 17.46
C LEU A 656 6.42 -29.95 18.97
N ALA A 657 6.98 -29.02 19.75
CA ALA A 657 7.14 -29.16 21.20
C ALA A 657 5.82 -29.28 21.97
N VAL A 658 4.70 -28.90 21.35
CA VAL A 658 3.36 -29.01 21.92
C VAL A 658 2.51 -30.13 21.29
N GLN A 659 3.06 -30.88 20.33
CA GLN A 659 2.32 -31.96 19.67
C GLN A 659 2.27 -33.22 20.55
N GLN A 660 1.10 -33.87 20.57
CA GLN A 660 0.88 -35.08 21.36
C GLN A 660 1.82 -36.22 20.96
N GLN A 661 2.14 -36.36 19.66
CA GLN A 661 3.08 -37.38 19.17
C GLN A 661 4.48 -37.21 19.78
N VAL A 662 4.93 -35.96 19.99
CA VAL A 662 6.24 -35.69 20.61
C VAL A 662 6.17 -35.87 22.12
N HIS A 663 5.08 -35.43 22.76
CA HIS A 663 4.86 -35.69 24.20
C HIS A 663 4.76 -37.18 24.54
N ALA A 664 4.34 -38.03 23.60
CA ALA A 664 4.35 -39.48 23.79
C ALA A 664 5.76 -40.05 23.90
N LEU A 665 6.78 -39.38 23.34
CA LEU A 665 8.18 -39.80 23.41
C LEU A 665 8.83 -39.51 24.76
N LEU A 666 8.39 -38.46 25.47
CA LEU A 666 8.88 -38.11 26.80
C LEU A 666 7.73 -37.64 27.71
N PRO A 667 7.47 -38.29 28.85
CA PRO A 667 6.46 -37.83 29.80
C PRO A 667 6.85 -36.47 30.39
N GLY A 668 6.10 -35.41 30.03
CA GLY A 668 6.29 -34.03 30.51
C GLY A 668 6.45 -32.99 29.40
N LYS A 669 6.81 -31.75 29.78
CA LYS A 669 7.15 -30.69 28.80
C LYS A 669 8.50 -31.01 28.16
N ALA A 670 8.53 -31.25 26.85
CA ALA A 670 9.77 -31.51 26.11
C ALA A 670 10.43 -30.21 25.64
N ARG A 671 11.75 -30.22 25.52
CA ARG A 671 12.54 -29.23 24.78
C ARG A 671 13.09 -29.93 23.55
N ILE A 672 12.78 -29.39 22.38
CA ILE A 672 13.29 -29.87 21.09
C ILE A 672 14.40 -28.93 20.63
N SER A 673 15.52 -29.49 20.20
CA SER A 673 16.58 -28.77 19.49
C SER A 673 17.06 -29.59 18.30
N LEU A 674 17.79 -28.99 17.36
CA LEU A 674 18.48 -29.77 16.33
C LEU A 674 19.65 -30.55 16.94
N THR A 675 20.00 -31.71 16.36
CA THR A 675 21.05 -32.60 16.89
C THR A 675 22.46 -32.00 16.80
N THR A 676 22.72 -31.14 15.81
CA THR A 676 23.97 -30.37 15.67
C THR A 676 23.69 -29.00 15.05
N HIS A 677 24.52 -28.00 15.34
CA HIS A 677 24.45 -26.68 14.70
C HIS A 677 24.87 -26.72 13.21
N GLU A 678 25.51 -27.80 12.76
CA GLU A 678 26.06 -27.96 11.40
C GLU A 678 25.18 -28.84 10.48
N ALA A 679 24.23 -29.60 11.02
CA ALA A 679 23.28 -30.34 10.19
C ALA A 679 22.28 -29.36 9.58
N ALA A 680 22.58 -28.89 8.36
CA ALA A 680 21.65 -28.14 7.55
C ALA A 680 20.36 -28.96 7.40
N ALA A 681 19.22 -28.38 7.77
CA ALA A 681 17.94 -29.02 7.54
C ALA A 681 17.75 -29.22 6.03
N GLU A 682 17.48 -30.45 5.60
CA GLU A 682 17.09 -30.68 4.22
C GLU A 682 15.65 -30.21 4.04
N TYR A 683 15.41 -29.39 3.02
CA TYR A 683 14.08 -28.88 2.74
C TYR A 683 13.73 -28.91 1.26
N ARG A 684 12.43 -29.04 0.98
CA ARG A 684 11.88 -28.98 -0.37
C ARG A 684 10.66 -28.07 -0.40
N ILE A 685 10.70 -27.05 -1.26
CA ILE A 685 9.60 -26.12 -1.48
C ILE A 685 8.83 -26.54 -2.73
N GLY A 686 7.55 -26.87 -2.57
CA GLY A 686 6.62 -27.09 -3.67
C GLY A 686 5.68 -25.89 -3.88
N THR A 687 4.75 -26.01 -4.83
CA THR A 687 3.73 -24.97 -5.08
C THR A 687 2.81 -24.76 -3.88
N ASP A 688 2.48 -25.86 -3.19
CA ASP A 688 1.44 -25.91 -2.15
C ASP A 688 1.94 -26.49 -0.82
N PHE A 689 3.25 -26.73 -0.70
CA PHE A 689 3.84 -27.30 0.49
C PHE A 689 5.29 -26.86 0.72
N LEU A 690 5.75 -26.95 1.96
CA LEU A 690 7.16 -27.01 2.34
C LEU A 690 7.39 -28.30 3.12
N SER A 691 8.37 -29.10 2.72
CA SER A 691 8.80 -30.30 3.46
C SER A 691 10.13 -30.02 4.16
N LEU A 692 10.23 -30.37 5.43
CA LEU A 692 11.43 -30.27 6.25
C LEU A 692 11.79 -31.66 6.80
N ASP A 693 13.02 -32.08 6.60
CA ASP A 693 13.61 -33.25 7.26
C ASP A 693 14.53 -32.76 8.38
N LEU A 694 14.04 -32.85 9.63
CA LEU A 694 14.70 -32.27 10.80
C LEU A 694 15.30 -33.37 11.69
N PRO A 695 16.64 -33.42 11.85
CA PRO A 695 17.27 -34.25 12.85
C PRO A 695 17.20 -33.54 14.22
N MET A 696 16.43 -34.11 15.14
CA MET A 696 16.06 -33.47 16.41
C MET A 696 16.56 -34.25 17.63
N LEU A 697 16.88 -33.49 18.66
CA LEU A 697 17.17 -33.94 20.00
C LEU A 697 15.98 -33.56 20.90
N VAL A 698 15.27 -34.56 21.41
CA VAL A 698 14.14 -34.37 22.33
C VAL A 698 14.64 -34.62 23.74
N SER A 699 14.66 -33.56 24.55
CA SER A 699 15.13 -33.59 25.93
C SER A 699 14.00 -33.19 26.89
N PRO A 700 13.94 -33.74 28.11
CA PRO A 700 12.98 -33.30 29.11
C PRO A 700 13.34 -31.89 29.56
N ARG A 701 12.36 -30.99 29.62
CA ARG A 701 12.57 -29.65 30.17
C ARG A 701 12.83 -29.80 31.67
N SER A 702 14.10 -29.70 32.08
CA SER A 702 14.41 -29.71 33.52
C SER A 702 13.64 -28.55 34.16
N THR A 703 12.78 -28.84 35.12
CA THR A 703 12.23 -27.86 36.06
C THR A 703 13.38 -27.38 36.94
N ARG A 704 14.31 -26.63 36.34
CA ARG A 704 15.22 -25.79 37.11
C ARG A 704 14.29 -24.85 37.85
N ARG A 705 14.12 -25.05 39.16
CA ARG A 705 13.58 -24.01 40.05
C ARG A 705 14.37 -22.76 39.70
N GLN A 706 13.75 -21.79 39.04
CA GLN A 706 14.32 -20.46 38.92
C GLN A 706 14.46 -19.98 40.36
N SER A 707 15.66 -20.08 40.92
CA SER A 707 16.00 -19.39 42.15
C SER A 707 15.82 -17.91 41.85
N ILE A 708 14.79 -17.30 42.41
CA ILE A 708 14.56 -15.86 42.32
C ILE A 708 15.84 -15.18 42.81
N PRO A 709 16.54 -14.38 41.99
CA PRO A 709 17.72 -13.67 42.44
C PRO A 709 17.27 -12.61 43.43
N GLY A 710 17.57 -12.77 44.73
CA GLY A 710 17.41 -11.69 45.72
C GLY A 710 16.79 -12.01 47.07
N GLN A 711 16.40 -13.25 47.40
CA GLN A 711 16.01 -13.57 48.79
C GLN A 711 17.24 -13.95 49.64
N PRO A 712 17.58 -13.18 50.70
CA PRO A 712 18.63 -13.56 51.63
C PRO A 712 18.18 -14.78 52.44
N ILE A 713 18.90 -15.89 52.30
CA ILE A 713 18.67 -17.10 53.10
C ILE A 713 19.22 -16.84 54.50
N GLY A 714 18.37 -16.31 55.38
CA GLY A 714 18.61 -16.26 56.81
C GLY A 714 18.03 -17.49 57.50
N GLY A 715 18.81 -18.14 58.36
CA GLY A 715 18.33 -19.13 59.33
C GLY A 715 19.06 -20.47 59.28
N GLN A 716 20.09 -20.60 60.11
CA GLN A 716 20.59 -21.90 60.59
C GLN A 716 19.48 -22.63 61.34
N ALA A 717 19.16 -23.85 60.94
CA ALA A 717 18.52 -24.85 61.79
C ALA A 717 18.89 -26.27 61.32
N ASP A 718 19.04 -27.15 62.30
CA ASP A 718 19.72 -28.43 62.28
C ASP A 718 19.28 -29.43 61.19
N ALA A 719 20.30 -30.11 60.64
CA ALA A 719 20.17 -31.17 59.66
C ALA A 719 19.74 -32.51 60.30
N PRO A 720 18.72 -33.22 59.77
CA PRO A 720 18.59 -34.65 59.96
C PRO A 720 19.30 -35.43 58.85
N ARG A 721 19.83 -36.56 59.29
CA ARG A 721 20.66 -37.57 58.61
C ARG A 721 20.26 -37.93 57.17
N SER A 722 21.31 -37.93 56.34
CA SER A 722 21.57 -38.75 55.15
C SER A 722 20.54 -39.85 54.83
N LEU A 723 19.65 -39.57 53.87
CA LEU A 723 19.12 -40.58 52.96
C LEU A 723 20.02 -40.60 51.73
N GLU A 724 20.58 -41.77 51.41
CA GLU A 724 21.38 -41.98 50.21
C GLU A 724 20.64 -41.46 48.95
N PRO A 725 21.32 -40.75 48.04
CA PRO A 725 20.70 -40.32 46.80
C PRO A 725 20.38 -41.57 45.99
N ARG A 726 19.10 -41.97 45.99
CA ARG A 726 18.58 -42.88 44.96
C ARG A 726 19.00 -42.30 43.62
N ALA A 727 19.84 -43.00 42.87
CA ALA A 727 20.27 -42.62 41.55
C ALA A 727 19.04 -42.46 40.65
N VAL A 728 18.49 -41.24 40.59
CA VAL A 728 17.44 -40.88 39.64
C VAL A 728 18.14 -40.96 38.29
N ARG A 729 17.83 -42.02 37.52
CA ARG A 729 18.34 -42.19 36.16
C ARG A 729 18.12 -40.87 35.43
N ALA A 730 19.21 -40.26 34.96
CA ALA A 730 19.16 -39.04 34.18
C ALA A 730 18.13 -39.26 33.06
N PRO A 731 17.15 -38.37 32.93
CA PRO A 731 16.07 -38.59 31.99
C PRO A 731 16.67 -38.64 30.57
N LYS A 732 16.43 -39.75 29.88
CA LYS A 732 17.10 -40.06 28.61
C LYS A 732 16.69 -39.02 27.56
N THR A 733 17.68 -38.45 26.90
CA THR A 733 17.49 -37.66 25.69
C THR A 733 17.30 -38.62 24.52
N VAL A 734 16.35 -38.34 23.63
CA VAL A 734 16.02 -39.20 22.48
C VAL A 734 16.38 -38.45 21.19
N THR A 735 17.04 -39.13 20.26
CA THR A 735 17.33 -38.59 18.92
C THR A 735 16.25 -39.07 17.96
N VAL A 736 15.65 -38.15 17.22
CA VAL A 736 14.50 -38.42 16.35
C VAL A 736 14.69 -37.66 15.05
N THR A 737 14.40 -38.28 13.91
CA THR A 737 14.25 -37.57 12.65
C THR A 737 12.76 -37.38 12.36
N ALA A 738 12.33 -36.14 12.17
CA ALA A 738 10.95 -35.83 11.81
C ALA A 738 10.88 -35.29 10.38
N ARG A 739 9.96 -35.86 9.59
CA ARG A 739 9.54 -35.27 8.32
C ARG A 739 8.25 -34.49 8.52
N ILE A 740 8.36 -33.18 8.34
CA ILE A 740 7.29 -32.24 8.63
C ILE A 740 6.91 -31.52 7.36
N VAL A 741 5.61 -31.43 7.10
CA VAL A 741 5.09 -30.74 5.93
C VAL A 741 4.23 -29.57 6.38
N LEU A 742 4.57 -28.38 5.91
CA LEU A 742 3.67 -27.22 5.98
C LEU A 742 2.79 -27.24 4.73
N LEU A 743 1.50 -27.46 4.93
CA LEU A 743 0.45 -27.40 3.91
C LEU A 743 -0.37 -26.12 4.02
N ARG A 744 -1.28 -25.91 3.07
CA ARG A 744 -2.29 -24.82 3.14
C ARG A 744 -3.22 -24.95 4.36
N SER A 745 -3.42 -26.17 4.87
CA SER A 745 -4.18 -26.46 6.10
C SER A 745 -3.36 -26.22 7.38
N GLY A 746 -2.04 -26.11 7.28
CA GLY A 746 -1.12 -25.95 8.41
C GLY A 746 -0.04 -27.02 8.47
N TRP A 747 0.62 -27.13 9.62
CA TRP A 747 1.68 -28.10 9.87
C TRP A 747 1.13 -29.52 10.03
N GLU A 748 1.82 -30.49 9.43
CA GLU A 748 1.55 -31.91 9.60
C GLU A 748 2.85 -32.69 9.82
N ILE A 749 2.85 -33.59 10.80
CA ILE A 749 3.91 -34.58 10.98
C ILE A 749 3.58 -35.74 10.03
N THR A 750 4.41 -35.96 9.02
CA THR A 750 4.22 -37.07 8.07
C THR A 750 5.01 -38.31 8.45
N ASP A 751 6.16 -38.12 9.11
CA ASP A 751 6.98 -39.22 9.63
C ASP A 751 7.70 -38.79 10.90
N LEU A 752 7.87 -39.71 11.83
CA LEU A 752 8.57 -39.52 13.11
C LEU A 752 9.32 -40.80 13.46
N VAL A 753 10.59 -40.85 13.08
CA VAL A 753 11.44 -42.04 13.25
C VAL A 753 12.38 -41.81 14.45
N SER A 754 12.18 -42.56 15.52
CA SER A 754 13.15 -42.61 16.64
C SER A 754 14.34 -43.46 16.21
N ALA A 755 15.54 -42.93 16.41
CA ALA A 755 16.79 -43.67 16.25
C ALA A 755 17.04 -44.61 17.45
#